data_AF-A0A0C3MZK6-F1
#
_entry.id   AF-A0A0C3MZK6-F1
#
_cell.length_a   1.000
_cell.length_b   1.000
_cell.length_c   1.000
_cell.angle_alpha   90.00
_cell.angle_beta   90.00
_cell.angle_gamma   90.00
#
_symmetry.space_group_name_H-M   'P 1'
#
loop_
_entity.id
_entity.type
_entity.pdbx_description
1 polymer ?
#
loop_
_entity_poly.entity_id
_entity_poly.type
_entity_poly.pdbx_seq_one_letter_code
_entity_poly.pdbx_strand_id
1 'polypeptide(L)'
;MSSVVLFSTSLTYTNSSQTSIQILSTATSLDSPYIPSHSPRLLETSSLIVSQLHFTIASISSTVKFALYSPIMLPPMMMKTMTMTIFAMAPTLSVQLAVRFRDQKRFHSVQVGKITAAMTGSAATSFTGRSRWVSASDFCNRALPHQDFVDKVDGDDQPQTLRFENTYVLDVSRLDVAHRSGRYVYNHIVTPLLRAWAHPSVIQPIRDTVVAFRPNIIPFLFIWATYPITSLQDRMWRMYRALADNPNLDDKQMDPSFVEMMSMLERILNYAHTGSAQVLIRGLMDRVWLSLGVIHDGLPAISSSFISYGSLTADSVAIRSEDWPVDRATRRPMTSSRRVQQLTYGEDHYETYEAKFTIRHAINHFPQDRYPSIQNDPLRVACYAAEIALRIYFDDVKNLVNKNVMLELSPLLLSTSSAVRSAARSRQHALASWLDSSLPLSYNPTTFQFLLLAVRPLTDGDLNLIHSSTGPKPLSFFVSEILYMCNHPNSRRRPPFIKGGNFLPVIQMASKEILAIADAELLQHADRLVFLSDALLRAARELQVNHVPWSPNPSGRSGNPSSIISHHTWLNLGHSDAPLTSPNAPFLSAHQSALAIARRTSEHIQASDPRGRWSVLAIGLPAFNSILHKSIPPSEFVLENASLDGSPQYVRDAYNHAISSFNPSLPLHQLAVFVALIFANLLPSAFAPKDIASPSTFDAYLPYIRSLKWVARKKSKGTTDKDPFIVMVITFILCLYDHDSPIIKRLLACESLDNWVSKHSTKGITAFMLCRLGLAIPTNSRAFRSARWLKDIKPLSHSQITTKHATISQLLRDSQKFGAYNAILSLAGISTIDALVDAGCLPSRNLPLPPSLSLPSSSKRTFDYMDADDGLTIASIDTFNKQKSARKY
;
A
#
# COMPACT_ATOMS: atom_id res chain seq x y z
N MET A 1 16.08 -44.75 8.40
CA MET A 1 17.41 -44.22 8.74
C MET A 1 18.30 -44.39 7.52
N SER A 2 18.63 -43.29 6.84
CA SER A 2 19.42 -43.30 5.61
C SER A 2 20.89 -43.13 5.98
N SER A 3 21.65 -44.22 5.95
CA SER A 3 23.06 -44.26 6.34
C SER A 3 23.95 -43.78 5.19
N VAL A 4 23.96 -42.46 4.93
CA VAL A 4 24.93 -41.84 4.01
C VAL A 4 26.16 -41.46 4.83
N VAL A 5 27.33 -42.01 4.48
CA VAL A 5 28.62 -41.65 5.07
C VAL A 5 29.35 -40.74 4.09
N LEU A 6 29.52 -39.48 4.46
CA LEU A 6 30.34 -38.50 3.73
C LEU A 6 31.75 -38.54 4.30
N PHE A 7 32.76 -38.68 3.45
CA PHE A 7 34.15 -38.50 3.82
C PHE A 7 34.88 -37.67 2.75
N SER A 8 35.76 -36.78 3.22
CA SER A 8 36.61 -35.94 2.39
C SER A 8 38.05 -36.39 2.57
N THR A 9 38.80 -36.40 1.47
CA THR A 9 40.22 -36.76 1.46
C THR A 9 41.00 -35.56 0.92
N SER A 10 42.05 -35.14 1.64
CA SER A 10 42.88 -33.99 1.25
C SER A 10 44.35 -34.40 1.14
N LEU A 11 44.97 -34.10 0.00
CA LEU A 11 46.41 -34.19 -0.19
C LEU A 11 47.02 -32.79 -0.05
N THR A 12 48.08 -32.67 0.74
CA THR A 12 48.80 -31.41 0.97
C THR A 12 50.21 -31.56 0.42
N TYR A 13 50.59 -30.72 -0.54
CA TYR A 13 51.94 -30.73 -1.13
C TYR A 13 52.76 -29.55 -0.60
N THR A 14 53.88 -29.80 0.06
CA THR A 14 54.84 -28.79 0.53
C THR A 14 56.10 -28.84 -0.32
N ASN A 15 56.46 -27.72 -0.96
CA ASN A 15 57.71 -27.63 -1.72
C ASN A 15 58.83 -27.16 -0.77
N SER A 16 59.66 -28.09 -0.27
CA SER A 16 60.84 -27.76 0.51
C SER A 16 62.09 -27.84 -0.37
N SER A 17 62.55 -26.71 -0.87
CA SER A 17 63.90 -26.59 -1.44
C SER A 17 64.54 -25.28 -0.98
N GLN A 18 65.23 -25.35 0.15
CA GLN A 18 66.28 -24.39 0.49
C GLN A 18 67.37 -24.49 -0.59
N THR A 19 67.69 -23.36 -1.23
CA THR A 19 68.95 -23.24 -1.98
C THR A 19 69.63 -21.96 -1.52
N SER A 20 70.70 -22.12 -0.75
CA SER A 20 71.58 -21.07 -0.27
C SER A 20 72.36 -20.47 -1.45
N ILE A 21 72.32 -19.16 -1.62
CA ILE A 21 73.30 -18.42 -2.44
C ILE A 21 73.76 -17.21 -1.64
N GLN A 22 75.06 -17.19 -1.31
CA GLN A 22 75.78 -16.07 -0.74
C GLN A 22 75.82 -14.91 -1.74
N ILE A 23 75.55 -13.69 -1.28
CA ILE A 23 75.96 -12.46 -1.96
C ILE A 23 76.76 -11.61 -0.98
N LEU A 24 78.04 -11.43 -1.31
CA LEU A 24 78.97 -10.49 -0.70
C LEU A 24 78.76 -9.08 -1.30
N SER A 25 79.13 -8.09 -0.50
CA SER A 25 78.84 -6.65 -0.63
C SER A 25 79.41 -5.94 -1.86
N THR A 26 78.81 -4.80 -2.22
CA THR A 26 79.48 -3.48 -2.17
C THR A 26 78.49 -2.33 -2.41
N ALA A 27 78.76 -1.21 -1.76
CA ALA A 27 77.94 0.00 -1.67
C ALA A 27 78.43 1.12 -2.61
N THR A 28 77.54 2.08 -2.95
CA THR A 28 77.69 3.57 -2.98
C THR A 28 76.53 4.17 -3.83
N SER A 29 75.67 5.03 -3.27
CA SER A 29 75.68 6.52 -3.27
C SER A 29 75.45 7.11 -4.69
N LEU A 30 74.70 8.19 -4.97
CA LEU A 30 73.96 9.23 -4.25
C LEU A 30 73.03 9.94 -5.28
N ASP A 31 72.01 10.65 -4.78
CA ASP A 31 71.42 11.91 -5.29
C ASP A 31 70.44 11.98 -6.49
N SER A 32 69.21 12.38 -6.11
CA SER A 32 68.26 13.31 -6.78
C SER A 32 68.98 14.63 -7.19
N PRO A 33 68.50 15.51 -8.12
CA PRO A 33 67.08 15.88 -8.23
C PRO A 33 66.57 16.48 -9.58
N TYR A 34 65.30 16.92 -9.52
CA TYR A 34 64.68 18.07 -10.22
C TYR A 34 63.91 17.89 -11.55
N ILE A 35 62.74 18.56 -11.54
CA ILE A 35 61.70 18.76 -12.57
C ILE A 35 62.05 20.01 -13.40
N PRO A 36 61.68 20.16 -14.70
CA PRO A 36 60.49 20.97 -15.03
C PRO A 36 59.68 20.57 -16.29
N SER A 37 58.35 20.73 -16.13
CA SER A 37 57.31 21.21 -17.08
C SER A 37 57.48 21.08 -18.61
N HIS A 38 56.43 20.59 -19.29
CA HIS A 38 55.77 21.30 -20.40
C HIS A 38 54.37 20.71 -20.70
N SER A 39 53.39 21.59 -20.90
CA SER A 39 52.10 21.29 -21.57
C SER A 39 52.27 21.38 -23.10
N PRO A 40 51.32 20.88 -23.92
CA PRO A 40 50.14 21.68 -24.25
C PRO A 40 48.81 20.89 -24.47
N ARG A 41 47.75 21.69 -24.60
CA ARG A 41 46.34 21.37 -24.93
C ARG A 41 46.15 20.85 -26.36
N LEU A 42 45.04 20.12 -26.60
CA LEU A 42 44.03 20.23 -27.70
C LEU A 42 43.08 19.00 -27.63
N LEU A 43 41.80 19.16 -27.28
CA LEU A 43 40.59 19.37 -28.12
C LEU A 43 40.08 18.14 -28.91
N GLU A 44 38.90 17.66 -28.48
CA GLU A 44 37.75 17.05 -29.17
C GLU A 44 37.93 16.33 -30.53
N THR A 45 37.39 15.11 -30.66
CA THR A 45 36.10 14.83 -31.36
C THR A 45 35.80 13.32 -31.49
N SER A 46 34.50 13.07 -31.61
CA SER A 46 33.70 11.86 -31.69
C SER A 46 33.94 10.98 -32.93
N SER A 47 33.70 9.66 -32.83
CA SER A 47 32.81 8.94 -33.76
C SER A 47 32.55 7.48 -33.36
N LEU A 48 31.27 7.14 -33.21
CA LEU A 48 30.70 5.80 -33.41
C LEU A 48 31.16 5.20 -34.75
N ILE A 49 31.52 3.91 -34.78
CA ILE A 49 31.04 2.97 -35.80
C ILE A 49 30.81 1.60 -35.13
N VAL A 50 29.59 1.13 -35.27
CA VAL A 50 29.10 -0.24 -35.01
C VAL A 50 29.56 -1.14 -36.14
N SER A 51 30.18 -2.28 -35.84
CA SER A 51 30.22 -3.41 -36.77
C SER A 51 30.18 -4.73 -36.03
N GLN A 52 29.06 -5.42 -36.20
CA GLN A 52 28.85 -6.82 -35.91
C GLN A 52 29.93 -7.68 -36.56
N LEU A 53 30.49 -8.62 -35.81
CA LEU A 53 31.14 -9.80 -36.40
C LEU A 53 30.84 -11.01 -35.51
N HIS A 54 30.01 -11.91 -36.06
CA HIS A 54 29.88 -13.29 -35.64
C HIS A 54 31.27 -13.94 -35.66
N PHE A 55 31.68 -14.57 -34.54
CA PHE A 55 32.77 -15.54 -34.56
C PHE A 55 32.31 -16.85 -33.94
N THR A 56 32.26 -17.86 -34.82
CA THR A 56 32.10 -19.28 -34.55
C THR A 56 33.29 -19.77 -33.71
N ILE A 57 33.00 -20.44 -32.60
CA ILE A 57 34.02 -21.09 -31.76
C ILE A 57 34.57 -22.29 -32.53
N ALA A 58 35.78 -22.15 -33.06
CA ALA A 58 36.60 -23.26 -33.52
C ALA A 58 37.75 -23.46 -32.52
N SER A 59 37.80 -24.66 -31.96
CA SER A 59 38.86 -25.22 -31.13
C SER A 59 40.25 -24.96 -31.73
N ILE A 60 41.13 -24.26 -31.00
CA ILE A 60 42.58 -24.33 -31.21
C ILE A 60 43.24 -24.51 -29.85
N SER A 61 43.70 -25.74 -29.64
CA SER A 61 44.76 -26.10 -28.71
C SER A 61 46.07 -25.45 -29.17
N SER A 62 46.62 -24.54 -28.37
CA SER A 62 48.03 -24.14 -28.50
C SER A 62 48.60 -23.78 -27.14
N THR A 63 49.39 -24.71 -26.62
CA THR A 63 50.27 -24.55 -25.47
C THR A 63 51.33 -23.49 -25.78
N VAL A 64 51.20 -22.29 -25.20
CA VAL A 64 52.26 -21.27 -25.25
C VAL A 64 52.95 -21.24 -23.88
N LYS A 65 54.18 -21.79 -23.82
CA LYS A 65 55.07 -21.63 -22.67
C LYS A 65 55.68 -20.24 -22.69
N PHE A 66 55.35 -19.40 -21.71
CA PHE A 66 56.04 -18.12 -21.48
C PHE A 66 57.08 -18.27 -20.37
N ALA A 67 58.35 -18.10 -20.72
CA ALA A 67 59.43 -17.87 -19.78
C ALA A 67 59.56 -16.35 -19.56
N LEU A 68 59.20 -15.87 -18.37
CA LEU A 68 59.39 -14.46 -17.98
C LEU A 68 60.76 -14.29 -17.32
N TYR A 69 61.72 -13.79 -18.10
CA TYR A 69 62.94 -13.17 -17.59
C TYR A 69 62.86 -11.65 -17.80
N SER A 70 63.08 -10.90 -16.71
CA SER A 70 63.27 -9.43 -16.62
C SER A 70 62.02 -8.52 -16.52
N PRO A 71 62.08 -7.41 -15.72
CA PRO A 71 60.94 -6.53 -15.48
C PRO A 71 60.94 -5.40 -16.52
N ILE A 72 60.07 -5.52 -17.53
CA ILE A 72 59.73 -4.42 -18.42
C ILE A 72 58.20 -4.32 -18.41
N MET A 73 57.70 -3.09 -18.19
CA MET A 73 56.27 -2.76 -18.17
C MET A 73 55.50 -3.43 -19.31
N LEU A 74 54.49 -4.24 -18.95
CA LEU A 74 53.60 -4.87 -19.91
C LEU A 74 52.62 -3.84 -20.53
N PRO A 75 52.29 -3.94 -21.83
CA PRO A 75 51.37 -3.02 -22.49
C PRO A 75 49.94 -3.09 -21.90
N PRO A 76 49.17 -1.97 -21.90
CA PRO A 76 47.81 -1.90 -21.33
C PRO A 76 46.83 -2.93 -21.88
N MET A 77 47.00 -3.34 -23.13
CA MET A 77 46.17 -4.35 -23.78
C MET A 77 46.42 -5.76 -23.24
N MET A 78 47.67 -6.09 -22.90
CA MET A 78 48.04 -7.36 -22.27
C MET A 78 47.58 -7.42 -20.82
N MET A 79 47.60 -6.29 -20.09
CA MET A 79 46.94 -6.18 -18.79
C MET A 79 45.45 -6.47 -18.92
N LYS A 80 44.74 -5.91 -19.91
CA LYS A 80 43.29 -6.13 -20.06
C LYS A 80 42.93 -7.61 -20.29
N THR A 81 43.68 -8.32 -21.13
CA THR A 81 43.44 -9.74 -21.40
C THR A 81 43.87 -10.65 -20.25
N MET A 82 45.04 -10.41 -19.60
CA MET A 82 45.40 -11.14 -18.37
C MET A 82 44.43 -10.85 -17.23
N THR A 83 43.95 -9.61 -17.09
CA THR A 83 42.96 -9.22 -16.08
C THR A 83 41.65 -9.97 -16.32
N MET A 84 41.11 -10.02 -17.55
CA MET A 84 39.86 -10.76 -17.80
C MET A 84 40.01 -12.28 -17.58
N THR A 85 41.12 -12.90 -17.96
CA THR A 85 41.33 -14.35 -17.77
C THR A 85 41.63 -14.72 -16.30
N ILE A 86 42.36 -13.88 -15.57
CA ILE A 86 42.63 -14.05 -14.14
C ILE A 86 41.37 -13.79 -13.31
N PHE A 87 40.52 -12.83 -13.69
CA PHE A 87 39.26 -12.55 -12.99
C PHE A 87 38.18 -13.61 -13.23
N ALA A 88 38.17 -14.30 -14.37
CA ALA A 88 37.33 -15.49 -14.57
C ALA A 88 37.78 -16.67 -13.68
N MET A 89 39.07 -16.74 -13.34
CA MET A 89 39.65 -17.76 -12.45
C MET A 89 39.66 -17.36 -10.96
N ALA A 90 39.57 -16.06 -10.65
CA ALA A 90 39.65 -15.51 -9.30
C ALA A 90 38.57 -16.05 -8.34
N PRO A 91 37.29 -16.25 -8.73
CA PRO A 91 36.28 -16.90 -7.89
C PRO A 91 36.64 -18.32 -7.46
N THR A 92 37.36 -19.06 -8.31
CA THR A 92 37.74 -20.46 -8.06
C THR A 92 39.02 -20.56 -7.23
N LEU A 93 39.96 -19.62 -7.43
CA LEU A 93 41.18 -19.46 -6.62
C LEU A 93 40.90 -18.86 -5.23
N SER A 94 39.95 -17.93 -5.11
CA SER A 94 39.60 -17.24 -3.86
C SER A 94 38.90 -18.16 -2.86
N VAL A 95 38.08 -19.12 -3.33
CA VAL A 95 37.44 -20.13 -2.50
C VAL A 95 38.46 -20.94 -1.70
N GLN A 96 39.62 -21.28 -2.27
CA GLN A 96 40.64 -22.06 -1.56
C GLN A 96 41.37 -21.26 -0.47
N LEU A 97 41.58 -19.96 -0.66
CA LEU A 97 42.12 -19.06 0.37
C LEU A 97 41.07 -18.81 1.46
N ALA A 98 39.83 -18.45 1.09
CA ALA A 98 38.75 -18.14 2.04
C ALA A 98 38.32 -19.33 2.91
N VAL A 99 38.49 -20.58 2.45
CA VAL A 99 38.26 -21.79 3.26
C VAL A 99 39.32 -21.96 4.37
N ARG A 100 40.54 -21.45 4.17
CA ARG A 100 41.66 -21.57 5.13
C ARG A 100 41.60 -20.57 6.28
N PHE A 101 41.07 -19.37 6.04
CA PHE A 101 41.09 -18.25 7.01
C PHE A 101 39.77 -18.04 7.76
N ARG A 102 39.10 -19.12 8.15
CA ARG A 102 37.83 -19.03 8.90
C ARG A 102 38.09 -18.79 10.40
N ASP A 103 37.50 -17.73 10.95
CA ASP A 103 37.52 -17.45 12.40
C ASP A 103 36.67 -18.44 13.21
N GLN A 104 35.68 -19.06 12.56
CA GLN A 104 34.83 -20.10 13.16
C GLN A 104 34.62 -21.22 12.14
N LYS A 105 34.38 -22.47 12.60
CA LYS A 105 34.13 -23.63 11.72
C LYS A 105 33.06 -23.39 10.64
N ARG A 106 32.13 -22.45 10.85
CA ARG A 106 30.98 -22.18 9.96
C ARG A 106 31.07 -20.94 9.06
N PHE A 107 31.77 -19.85 9.43
CA PHE A 107 31.71 -18.59 8.68
C PHE A 107 33.03 -17.81 8.68
N HIS A 108 33.30 -17.10 7.57
CA HIS A 108 34.39 -16.14 7.40
C HIS A 108 33.98 -14.75 7.93
N SER A 109 34.91 -13.93 8.45
CA SER A 109 34.60 -12.61 9.05
C SER A 109 33.80 -11.70 8.11
N VAL A 110 34.17 -11.70 6.84
CA VAL A 110 33.53 -10.92 5.76
C VAL A 110 32.13 -11.44 5.36
N GLN A 111 31.76 -12.67 5.73
CA GLN A 111 30.45 -13.25 5.42
C GLN A 111 29.34 -12.82 6.39
N VAL A 112 29.71 -12.26 7.55
CA VAL A 112 28.78 -11.99 8.66
C VAL A 112 28.10 -10.62 8.52
N GLY A 113 28.65 -9.71 7.71
CA GLY A 113 28.11 -8.36 7.54
C GLY A 113 28.28 -7.50 8.80
N LYS A 114 29.45 -7.59 9.46
CA LYS A 114 29.67 -6.97 10.77
C LYS A 114 29.62 -5.45 10.72
N ILE A 115 30.01 -4.82 9.61
CA ILE A 115 29.97 -3.36 9.48
C ILE A 115 28.51 -2.91 9.38
N THR A 116 27.71 -3.55 8.52
CA THR A 116 26.26 -3.31 8.43
C THR A 116 25.56 -3.55 9.75
N ALA A 117 25.92 -4.62 10.47
CA ALA A 117 25.40 -4.90 11.80
C ALA A 117 25.70 -3.75 12.77
N ALA A 118 26.95 -3.30 12.87
CA ALA A 118 27.34 -2.19 13.73
C ALA A 118 26.58 -0.88 13.39
N MET A 119 26.43 -0.55 12.09
CA MET A 119 25.69 0.65 11.67
C MET A 119 24.20 0.57 11.99
N THR A 120 23.55 -0.57 11.76
CA THR A 120 22.11 -0.77 12.03
C THR A 120 21.80 -0.89 13.52
N GLY A 121 22.78 -1.32 14.31
CA GLY A 121 22.65 -1.51 15.75
C GLY A 121 22.46 -0.23 16.56
N SER A 122 22.79 0.95 16.03
CA SER A 122 22.56 2.22 16.74
C SER A 122 21.07 2.50 16.99
N ALA A 123 20.18 1.86 16.24
CA ALA A 123 18.74 1.92 16.44
C ALA A 123 18.21 0.86 17.44
N ALA A 124 19.06 -0.04 17.95
CA ALA A 124 18.61 -1.13 18.82
C ALA A 124 18.16 -0.61 20.20
N THR A 125 16.90 -0.89 20.54
CA THR A 125 16.29 -0.45 21.80
C THR A 125 16.39 -1.50 22.92
N SER A 126 16.46 -2.79 22.56
CA SER A 126 16.53 -3.88 23.53
C SER A 126 17.91 -4.00 24.18
N PHE A 127 17.98 -4.45 25.43
CA PHE A 127 19.25 -4.67 26.13
C PHE A 127 20.18 -5.63 25.36
N THR A 128 19.62 -6.75 24.88
CA THR A 128 20.36 -7.72 24.07
C THR A 128 20.81 -7.13 22.73
N GLY A 129 19.95 -6.34 22.07
CA GLY A 129 20.31 -5.64 20.84
C GLY A 129 21.44 -4.63 21.05
N ARG A 130 21.39 -3.84 22.11
CA ARG A 130 22.47 -2.90 22.48
C ARG A 130 23.78 -3.62 22.78
N SER A 131 23.74 -4.72 23.52
CA SER A 131 24.95 -5.53 23.79
C SER A 131 25.55 -6.07 22.49
N ARG A 132 24.73 -6.56 21.56
CA ARG A 132 25.18 -7.02 20.23
C ARG A 132 25.74 -5.87 19.39
N TRP A 133 25.13 -4.70 19.44
CA TRP A 133 25.63 -3.49 18.78
C TRP A 133 27.00 -3.08 19.31
N VAL A 134 27.18 -2.97 20.63
CA VAL A 134 28.48 -2.65 21.25
C VAL A 134 29.53 -3.67 20.81
N SER A 135 29.22 -4.97 20.86
CA SER A 135 30.14 -6.01 20.42
C SER A 135 30.53 -5.90 18.94
N ALA A 136 29.58 -5.58 18.05
CA ALA A 136 29.85 -5.40 16.62
C ALA A 136 30.66 -4.13 16.34
N SER A 137 30.37 -3.03 17.04
CA SER A 137 31.10 -1.76 16.95
C SER A 137 32.53 -1.91 17.47
N ASP A 138 32.72 -2.53 18.64
CA ASP A 138 34.05 -2.79 19.22
C ASP A 138 34.90 -3.67 18.31
N PHE A 139 34.27 -4.65 17.64
CA PHE A 139 34.95 -5.45 16.63
C PHE A 139 35.47 -4.56 15.49
N CYS A 140 34.58 -3.78 14.87
CA CYS A 140 34.93 -2.93 13.73
C CYS A 140 35.85 -1.75 14.09
N ASN A 141 35.90 -1.37 15.37
CA ASN A 141 36.80 -0.33 15.88
C ASN A 141 38.24 -0.80 16.05
N ARG A 142 38.45 -2.09 16.34
CA ARG A 142 39.80 -2.67 16.39
C ARG A 142 40.39 -2.80 14.99
N ALA A 143 39.64 -3.42 14.10
CA ALA A 143 39.98 -3.57 12.70
C ALA A 143 38.71 -3.88 11.90
N LEU A 144 38.63 -3.41 10.67
CA LEU A 144 37.52 -3.75 9.79
C LEU A 144 37.70 -5.18 9.25
N PRO A 145 36.60 -5.92 8.95
CA PRO A 145 36.68 -7.31 8.52
C PRO A 145 37.63 -7.58 7.34
N HIS A 146 37.80 -6.61 6.43
CA HIS A 146 38.75 -6.71 5.32
C HIS A 146 40.19 -6.46 5.74
N GLN A 147 40.45 -5.60 6.74
CA GLN A 147 41.80 -5.35 7.27
C GLN A 147 42.31 -6.60 8.00
N ASP A 148 41.49 -7.18 8.88
CA ASP A 148 41.77 -8.47 9.53
C ASP A 148 42.09 -9.58 8.53
N PHE A 149 41.46 -9.53 7.35
CA PHE A 149 41.72 -10.50 6.29
C PHE A 149 43.04 -10.22 5.59
N VAL A 150 43.33 -8.96 5.24
CA VAL A 150 44.61 -8.59 4.61
C VAL A 150 45.77 -8.99 5.53
N ASP A 151 45.69 -8.71 6.82
CA ASP A 151 46.72 -9.09 7.79
C ASP A 151 46.94 -10.62 7.84
N LYS A 152 45.87 -11.41 7.69
CA LYS A 152 45.96 -12.89 7.60
C LYS A 152 46.55 -13.37 6.29
N VAL A 153 46.30 -12.63 5.20
CA VAL A 153 46.67 -13.00 3.83
C VAL A 153 47.96 -12.32 3.35
N ASP A 154 48.59 -11.49 4.16
CA ASP A 154 49.92 -10.92 3.92
C ASP A 154 51.04 -11.49 4.84
N GLY A 155 50.69 -12.36 5.81
CA GLY A 155 51.67 -12.92 6.75
C GLY A 155 52.65 -13.95 6.17
N ASP A 156 53.91 -13.90 6.61
CA ASP A 156 55.01 -14.79 6.19
C ASP A 156 54.79 -16.28 6.52
N ASP A 157 53.95 -16.59 7.51
CA ASP A 157 53.65 -17.95 7.98
C ASP A 157 52.58 -18.67 7.13
N GLN A 158 52.29 -18.19 5.92
CA GLN A 158 51.24 -18.78 5.11
C GLN A 158 51.61 -20.16 4.57
N PRO A 159 50.75 -21.17 4.77
CA PRO A 159 50.95 -22.48 4.17
C PRO A 159 50.77 -22.37 2.65
N GLN A 160 51.88 -22.38 1.90
CA GLN A 160 51.94 -22.39 0.42
C GLN A 160 51.50 -23.72 -0.20
N THR A 161 50.79 -24.55 0.55
CA THR A 161 50.44 -25.89 0.12
C THR A 161 49.24 -25.85 -0.81
N LEU A 162 49.27 -26.62 -1.89
CA LEU A 162 48.11 -26.80 -2.76
C LEU A 162 47.19 -27.85 -2.12
N ARG A 163 45.88 -27.55 -2.02
CA ARG A 163 44.88 -28.47 -1.48
C ARG A 163 43.97 -28.94 -2.60
N PHE A 164 43.92 -30.25 -2.78
CA PHE A 164 42.89 -30.90 -3.59
C PHE A 164 41.88 -31.61 -2.68
N GLU A 165 40.60 -31.56 -3.05
CA GLU A 165 39.52 -32.22 -2.34
C GLU A 165 38.71 -33.07 -3.32
N ASN A 166 38.54 -34.36 -3.01
CA ASN A 166 37.59 -35.23 -3.68
C ASN A 166 36.51 -35.61 -2.67
N THR A 167 35.25 -35.39 -3.06
CA THR A 167 34.09 -35.77 -2.27
C THR A 167 33.50 -37.05 -2.84
N TYR A 168 33.47 -38.10 -2.02
CA TYR A 168 32.87 -39.38 -2.39
C TYR A 168 31.57 -39.58 -1.59
N VAL A 169 30.52 -40.02 -2.27
CA VAL A 169 29.26 -40.41 -1.64
C VAL A 169 29.15 -41.93 -1.71
N LEU A 170 29.20 -42.58 -0.56
CA LEU A 170 29.04 -44.03 -0.46
C LEU A 170 27.64 -44.37 0.03
N ASP A 171 26.87 -45.02 -0.84
CA ASP A 171 25.61 -45.66 -0.47
C ASP A 171 25.87 -47.08 0.04
N VAL A 172 26.05 -47.20 1.36
CA VAL A 172 26.37 -48.48 2.03
C VAL A 172 25.23 -49.50 1.84
N SER A 173 24.00 -49.05 1.59
CA SER A 173 22.86 -49.94 1.38
C SER A 173 22.94 -50.71 0.06
N ARG A 174 23.77 -50.27 -0.88
CA ARG A 174 24.01 -50.94 -2.17
C ARG A 174 25.18 -51.91 -2.15
N LEU A 175 25.95 -51.96 -1.06
CA LEU A 175 26.98 -52.98 -0.88
C LEU A 175 26.32 -54.32 -0.52
N ASP A 176 26.94 -55.43 -0.91
CA ASP A 176 26.55 -56.74 -0.39
C ASP A 176 26.61 -56.76 1.13
N VAL A 177 25.71 -57.51 1.76
CA VAL A 177 25.55 -57.52 3.23
C VAL A 177 26.87 -57.87 3.93
N ALA A 178 27.68 -58.78 3.37
CA ALA A 178 29.01 -59.14 3.87
C ALA A 178 30.03 -57.98 3.85
N HIS A 179 29.81 -56.98 2.99
CA HIS A 179 30.70 -55.83 2.76
C HIS A 179 30.26 -54.55 3.49
N ARG A 180 29.11 -54.59 4.21
CA ARG A 180 28.57 -53.44 4.96
C ARG A 180 29.25 -53.18 6.31
N SER A 181 30.36 -53.85 6.60
CA SER A 181 31.12 -53.59 7.83
C SER A 181 31.99 -52.34 7.67
N GLY A 182 32.12 -51.54 8.74
CA GLY A 182 32.99 -50.36 8.74
C GLY A 182 34.45 -50.69 8.41
N ARG A 183 34.92 -51.87 8.84
CA ARG A 183 36.27 -52.37 8.51
C ARG A 183 36.43 -52.64 7.01
N TYR A 184 35.43 -53.25 6.37
CA TYR A 184 35.48 -53.51 4.93
C TYR A 184 35.44 -52.20 4.14
N VAL A 185 34.50 -51.31 4.46
CA VAL A 185 34.39 -49.98 3.84
C VAL A 185 35.69 -49.20 3.99
N TYR A 186 36.29 -49.18 5.17
CA TYR A 186 37.54 -48.45 5.40
C TYR A 186 38.73 -49.04 4.61
N ASN A 187 38.92 -50.37 4.66
CA ASN A 187 40.08 -51.03 4.06
C ASN A 187 39.99 -51.17 2.54
N HIS A 188 38.79 -51.39 2.00
CA HIS A 188 38.58 -51.75 0.60
C HIS A 188 37.95 -50.64 -0.23
N ILE A 189 37.41 -49.58 0.39
CA ILE A 189 36.83 -48.43 -0.33
C ILE A 189 37.60 -47.16 0.02
N VAL A 190 37.61 -46.75 1.30
CA VAL A 190 38.21 -45.47 1.71
C VAL A 190 39.73 -45.47 1.51
N THR A 191 40.44 -46.50 1.96
CA THR A 191 41.92 -46.57 1.87
C THR A 191 42.41 -46.59 0.41
N PRO A 192 41.82 -47.36 -0.51
CA PRO A 192 42.16 -47.28 -1.93
C PRO A 192 41.88 -45.91 -2.54
N LEU A 193 40.76 -45.26 -2.21
CA LEU A 193 40.45 -43.90 -2.67
C LEU A 193 41.44 -42.86 -2.13
N LEU A 194 41.92 -43.01 -0.90
CA LEU A 194 43.00 -42.20 -0.33
C LEU A 194 44.31 -42.39 -1.10
N ARG A 195 44.64 -43.63 -1.46
CA ARG A 195 45.85 -43.97 -2.24
C ARG A 195 45.75 -43.58 -3.71
N ALA A 196 44.54 -43.46 -4.25
CA ALA A 196 44.32 -43.07 -5.64
C ALA A 196 44.93 -41.69 -5.97
N TRP A 197 45.01 -40.78 -5.00
CA TRP A 197 45.70 -39.49 -5.15
C TRP A 197 47.18 -39.61 -5.50
N ALA A 198 47.85 -40.66 -5.03
CA ALA A 198 49.25 -40.92 -5.32
C ALA A 198 49.45 -41.70 -6.63
N HIS A 199 48.37 -42.17 -7.26
CA HIS A 199 48.47 -42.93 -8.50
C HIS A 199 48.91 -42.02 -9.66
N PRO A 200 49.90 -42.41 -10.48
CA PRO A 200 50.40 -41.59 -11.59
C PRO A 200 49.30 -41.08 -12.53
N SER A 201 48.28 -41.90 -12.81
CA SER A 201 47.17 -41.51 -13.69
C SER A 201 46.27 -40.39 -13.13
N VAL A 202 46.36 -40.10 -11.83
CA VAL A 202 45.61 -39.03 -11.16
C VAL A 202 46.52 -37.83 -10.92
N ILE A 203 47.71 -38.06 -10.32
CA ILE A 203 48.61 -36.95 -9.96
C ILE A 203 49.28 -36.32 -11.18
N GLN A 204 49.58 -37.08 -12.24
CA GLN A 204 50.27 -36.54 -13.41
C GLN A 204 49.41 -35.55 -14.19
N PRO A 205 48.13 -35.86 -14.53
CA PRO A 205 47.25 -34.86 -15.15
C PRO A 205 47.06 -33.62 -14.28
N ILE A 206 47.02 -33.79 -12.95
CA ILE A 206 46.95 -32.67 -12.01
C ILE A 206 48.23 -31.82 -12.13
N ARG A 207 49.42 -32.43 -12.09
CA ARG A 207 50.70 -31.70 -12.23
C ARG A 207 50.79 -30.98 -13.57
N ASP A 208 50.38 -31.63 -14.65
CA ASP A 208 50.41 -31.08 -16.01
C ASP A 208 49.44 -29.90 -16.20
N THR A 209 48.41 -29.80 -15.36
CA THR A 209 47.39 -28.72 -15.42
C THR A 209 47.53 -27.67 -14.32
N VAL A 210 48.38 -27.90 -13.30
CA VAL A 210 48.63 -26.95 -12.21
C VAL A 210 49.65 -25.90 -12.62
N VAL A 211 49.24 -24.64 -12.56
CA VAL A 211 50.12 -23.48 -12.71
C VAL A 211 50.43 -22.91 -11.32
N ALA A 212 51.69 -22.94 -10.91
CA ALA A 212 52.15 -22.33 -9.67
C ALA A 212 52.54 -20.87 -9.90
N PHE A 213 51.89 -19.95 -9.20
CA PHE A 213 52.31 -18.55 -9.16
C PHE A 213 53.45 -18.35 -8.18
N ARG A 214 54.22 -17.26 -8.34
CA ARG A 214 55.16 -16.83 -7.29
C ARG A 214 54.38 -16.54 -6.00
N PRO A 215 55.01 -16.69 -4.82
CA PRO A 215 54.41 -16.30 -3.56
C PRO A 215 53.80 -14.90 -3.62
N ASN A 216 52.70 -14.70 -2.91
CA ASN A 216 51.99 -13.43 -2.74
C ASN A 216 51.33 -12.83 -3.99
N ILE A 217 51.51 -13.37 -5.20
CA ILE A 217 50.82 -12.87 -6.40
C ILE A 217 49.29 -12.88 -6.23
N ILE A 218 48.73 -13.99 -5.74
CA ILE A 218 47.27 -14.13 -5.56
C ILE A 218 46.75 -13.20 -4.44
N PRO A 219 47.37 -13.15 -3.24
CA PRO A 219 47.11 -12.11 -2.24
C PRO A 219 47.13 -10.68 -2.81
N PHE A 220 48.16 -10.29 -3.55
CA PHE A 220 48.27 -8.94 -4.10
C PHE A 220 47.18 -8.64 -5.14
N LEU A 221 46.86 -9.60 -6.02
CA LEU A 221 45.77 -9.46 -6.97
C LEU A 221 44.43 -9.31 -6.25
N PHE A 222 44.22 -10.03 -5.15
CA PHE A 222 43.02 -9.91 -4.34
C PHE A 222 42.92 -8.54 -3.67
N ILE A 223 44.00 -8.09 -3.02
CA ILE A 223 44.08 -6.77 -2.38
C ILE A 223 43.81 -5.68 -3.43
N TRP A 224 44.44 -5.77 -4.59
CA TRP A 224 44.27 -4.81 -5.68
C TRP A 224 42.83 -4.80 -6.23
N ALA A 225 42.25 -5.97 -6.50
CA ALA A 225 40.90 -6.08 -7.06
C ALA A 225 39.82 -5.59 -6.09
N THR A 226 40.03 -5.78 -4.79
CA THR A 226 39.07 -5.37 -3.74
C THR A 226 39.32 -3.97 -3.20
N TYR A 227 40.47 -3.36 -3.51
CA TYR A 227 40.87 -2.04 -3.02
C TYR A 227 39.81 -0.94 -3.19
N PRO A 228 39.12 -0.81 -4.34
CA PRO A 228 38.07 0.22 -4.48
C PRO A 228 36.91 0.04 -3.49
N ILE A 229 36.56 -1.22 -3.18
CA ILE A 229 35.47 -1.57 -2.26
C ILE A 229 35.90 -1.28 -0.83
N THR A 230 37.06 -1.80 -0.42
CA THR A 230 37.58 -1.66 0.94
C THR A 230 37.89 -0.21 1.27
N SER A 231 38.44 0.56 0.32
CA SER A 231 38.66 2.01 0.47
C SER A 231 37.37 2.78 0.70
N LEU A 232 36.29 2.42 -0.01
CA LEU A 232 34.99 3.06 0.20
C LEU A 232 34.37 2.65 1.54
N GLN A 233 34.52 1.39 1.95
CA GLN A 233 34.10 0.92 3.27
C GLN A 233 34.81 1.67 4.40
N ASP A 234 36.13 1.86 4.29
CA ASP A 234 36.95 2.59 5.27
C ASP A 234 36.50 4.05 5.40
N ARG A 235 36.24 4.73 4.28
CA ARG A 235 35.71 6.11 4.27
C ARG A 235 34.34 6.18 4.92
N MET A 236 33.42 5.30 4.51
CA MET A 236 32.07 5.28 5.05
C MET A 236 32.03 4.95 6.54
N TRP A 237 32.90 4.04 7.01
CA TRP A 237 33.04 3.73 8.44
C TRP A 237 33.55 4.93 9.24
N ARG A 238 34.55 5.66 8.72
CA ARG A 238 35.04 6.88 9.38
C ARG A 238 33.95 7.94 9.50
N MET A 239 33.13 8.13 8.47
CA MET A 239 31.97 9.03 8.53
C MET A 239 30.96 8.60 9.60
N TYR A 240 30.64 7.30 9.67
CA TYR A 240 29.76 6.76 10.71
C TYR A 240 30.32 7.01 12.12
N ARG A 241 31.63 6.78 12.35
CA ARG A 241 32.24 7.06 13.66
C ARG A 241 32.16 8.53 14.04
N ALA A 242 32.47 9.43 13.11
CA ALA A 242 32.35 10.87 13.34
C ALA A 242 30.92 11.28 13.74
N LEU A 243 29.90 10.63 13.19
CA LEU A 243 28.50 10.84 13.57
C LEU A 243 28.17 10.22 14.94
N ALA A 244 28.60 8.98 15.18
CA ALA A 244 28.30 8.23 16.40
C ALA A 244 28.94 8.85 17.66
N ASP A 245 30.16 9.38 17.49
CA ASP A 245 30.95 10.01 18.55
C ASP A 245 30.51 11.45 18.85
N ASN A 246 29.69 12.07 17.98
CA ASN A 246 29.20 13.42 18.20
C ASN A 246 28.17 13.45 19.36
N PRO A 247 28.47 14.14 20.47
CA PRO A 247 27.57 14.20 21.62
C PRO A 247 26.34 15.10 21.39
N ASN A 248 26.37 15.97 20.37
CA ASN A 248 25.34 16.98 20.11
C ASN A 248 24.21 16.50 19.19
N LEU A 249 24.26 15.25 18.72
CA LEU A 249 23.23 14.67 17.83
C LEU A 249 22.34 13.71 18.62
N ASP A 250 21.10 14.15 18.87
CA ASP A 250 20.07 13.37 19.58
C ASP A 250 19.62 12.12 18.80
N ASP A 251 19.73 12.12 17.47
CA ASP A 251 19.50 10.94 16.60
C ASP A 251 20.82 10.46 16.00
N LYS A 252 21.52 9.58 16.72
CA LYS A 252 22.78 8.94 16.28
C LYS A 252 22.58 7.88 15.18
N GLN A 253 21.44 7.90 14.50
CA GLN A 253 21.10 6.89 13.50
C GLN A 253 21.53 7.34 12.11
N MET A 254 22.21 6.43 11.42
CA MET A 254 22.66 6.67 10.06
C MET A 254 21.48 6.69 9.08
N ASP A 255 21.61 7.43 7.98
CA ASP A 255 20.65 7.34 6.88
C ASP A 255 20.56 5.89 6.36
N PRO A 256 19.35 5.32 6.19
CA PRO A 256 19.20 3.95 5.70
C PRO A 256 19.88 3.69 4.35
N SER A 257 19.92 4.66 3.44
CA SER A 257 20.60 4.52 2.15
C SER A 257 22.10 4.30 2.32
N PHE A 258 22.68 4.90 3.37
CA PHE A 258 24.07 4.71 3.75
C PHE A 258 24.35 3.30 4.28
N VAL A 259 23.46 2.80 5.13
CA VAL A 259 23.50 1.43 5.63
C VAL A 259 23.39 0.43 4.48
N GLU A 260 22.45 0.65 3.55
CA GLU A 260 22.26 -0.24 2.42
C GLU A 260 23.44 -0.22 1.44
N MET A 261 24.05 0.94 1.20
CA MET A 261 25.29 1.02 0.42
C MET A 261 26.42 0.23 1.08
N MET A 262 26.63 0.38 2.39
CA MET A 262 27.60 -0.41 3.13
C MET A 262 27.33 -1.91 3.01
N SER A 263 26.06 -2.32 3.11
CA SER A 263 25.66 -3.72 2.98
C SER A 263 25.91 -4.28 1.59
N MET A 264 25.70 -3.50 0.53
CA MET A 264 26.07 -3.88 -0.83
C MET A 264 27.59 -4.07 -0.97
N LEU A 265 28.40 -3.18 -0.40
CA LEU A 265 29.86 -3.30 -0.42
C LEU A 265 30.34 -4.56 0.32
N GLU A 266 29.79 -4.87 1.50
CA GLU A 266 30.11 -6.11 2.22
C GLU A 266 29.72 -7.36 1.42
N ARG A 267 28.60 -7.32 0.69
CA ARG A 267 28.17 -8.43 -0.18
C ARG A 267 29.07 -8.61 -1.39
N ILE A 268 29.54 -7.53 -2.02
CA ILE A 268 30.49 -7.65 -3.14
C ILE A 268 31.82 -8.19 -2.63
N LEU A 269 32.28 -7.70 -1.48
CA LEU A 269 33.50 -8.22 -0.88
C LEU A 269 33.35 -9.71 -0.59
N ASN A 270 32.23 -10.14 0.00
CA ASN A 270 31.89 -11.55 0.18
C ASN A 270 31.88 -12.33 -1.14
N TYR A 271 31.35 -11.76 -2.22
CA TYR A 271 31.42 -12.36 -3.55
C TYR A 271 32.88 -12.52 -4.02
N ALA A 272 33.73 -11.50 -3.86
CA ALA A 272 35.14 -11.60 -4.21
C ALA A 272 35.85 -12.73 -3.43
N HIS A 273 35.54 -12.91 -2.15
CA HIS A 273 36.10 -13.98 -1.32
C HIS A 273 35.58 -15.38 -1.65
N THR A 274 34.30 -15.51 -2.04
CA THR A 274 33.63 -16.82 -2.13
C THR A 274 33.30 -17.27 -3.54
N GLY A 275 33.34 -16.36 -4.51
CA GLY A 275 32.83 -16.59 -5.86
C GLY A 275 31.32 -16.82 -5.95
N SER A 276 30.58 -16.80 -4.83
CA SER A 276 29.18 -17.19 -4.81
C SER A 276 28.27 -16.02 -5.17
N ALA A 277 27.77 -15.99 -6.40
CA ALA A 277 26.84 -14.96 -6.85
C ALA A 277 25.51 -14.91 -6.06
N GLN A 278 25.22 -15.94 -5.24
CA GLN A 278 24.04 -15.99 -4.37
C GLN A 278 24.05 -14.91 -3.28
N VAL A 279 25.24 -14.38 -2.93
CA VAL A 279 25.36 -13.32 -1.93
C VAL A 279 24.95 -11.95 -2.49
N LEU A 280 24.83 -11.82 -3.81
CA LEU A 280 24.46 -10.59 -4.49
C LEU A 280 22.93 -10.44 -4.53
N ILE A 281 22.42 -9.30 -4.03
CA ILE A 281 20.99 -8.97 -4.11
C ILE A 281 20.72 -8.28 -5.45
N ARG A 282 20.65 -9.10 -6.52
CA ARG A 282 20.53 -8.62 -7.90
C ARG A 282 19.45 -7.57 -8.12
N GLY A 283 18.29 -7.71 -7.46
CA GLY A 283 17.19 -6.73 -7.59
C GLY A 283 17.59 -5.28 -7.28
N LEU A 284 18.38 -5.05 -6.22
CA LEU A 284 18.89 -3.73 -5.85
C LEU A 284 20.25 -3.46 -6.50
N MET A 285 21.18 -4.41 -6.39
CA MET A 285 22.58 -4.25 -6.81
C MET A 285 22.73 -4.08 -8.32
N ASP A 286 21.84 -4.65 -9.15
CA ASP A 286 21.88 -4.44 -10.61
C ASP A 286 21.48 -3.00 -10.97
N ARG A 287 20.52 -2.42 -10.24
CA ARG A 287 20.02 -1.06 -10.50
C ARG A 287 21.03 0.02 -10.17
N VAL A 288 21.88 -0.22 -9.18
CA VAL A 288 23.01 0.65 -8.84
C VAL A 288 24.29 0.30 -9.61
N TRP A 289 24.23 -0.69 -10.52
CA TRP A 289 25.29 -1.23 -11.38
C TRP A 289 26.36 -2.09 -10.72
N LEU A 290 26.26 -2.29 -9.40
CA LEU A 290 27.26 -3.00 -8.61
C LEU A 290 27.42 -4.47 -9.01
N SER A 291 26.33 -5.24 -9.04
CA SER A 291 26.42 -6.65 -9.45
C SER A 291 26.67 -6.81 -10.94
N LEU A 292 26.18 -5.88 -11.77
CA LEU A 292 26.44 -5.90 -13.21
C LEU A 292 27.93 -5.75 -13.51
N GLY A 293 28.60 -4.73 -12.94
CA GLY A 293 30.03 -4.52 -13.15
C GLY A 293 30.86 -5.73 -12.72
N VAL A 294 30.58 -6.27 -11.53
CA VAL A 294 31.35 -7.40 -10.99
C VAL A 294 31.11 -8.70 -11.78
N ILE A 295 29.88 -8.96 -12.25
CA ILE A 295 29.57 -10.17 -13.01
C ILE A 295 30.09 -10.09 -14.45
N HIS A 296 29.97 -8.93 -15.10
CA HIS A 296 30.34 -8.78 -16.51
C HIS A 296 31.82 -8.47 -16.71
N ASP A 297 32.37 -7.55 -15.93
CA ASP A 297 33.72 -7.01 -16.12
C ASP A 297 34.70 -7.48 -15.05
N GLY A 298 34.22 -8.13 -13.97
CA GLY A 298 35.03 -8.52 -12.82
C GLY A 298 35.35 -7.38 -11.86
N LEU A 299 34.95 -6.14 -12.19
CA LEU A 299 35.27 -4.93 -11.42
C LEU A 299 33.99 -4.26 -10.89
N PRO A 300 33.99 -3.76 -9.64
CA PRO A 300 32.84 -3.05 -9.10
C PRO A 300 32.60 -1.73 -9.82
N ALA A 301 31.34 -1.46 -10.18
CA ALA A 301 30.90 -0.20 -10.78
C ALA A 301 29.67 0.32 -10.03
N ILE A 302 29.64 1.61 -9.70
CA ILE A 302 28.48 2.28 -9.07
C ILE A 302 28.04 3.42 -9.98
N SER A 303 26.75 3.51 -10.27
CA SER A 303 26.21 4.66 -11.00
C SER A 303 26.36 5.96 -10.19
N SER A 304 26.81 7.03 -10.85
CA SER A 304 26.95 8.37 -10.28
C SER A 304 25.61 9.00 -9.85
N SER A 305 24.48 8.39 -10.24
CA SER A 305 23.15 8.79 -9.75
C SER A 305 22.94 8.43 -8.27
N PHE A 306 23.68 7.46 -7.72
CA PHE A 306 23.49 7.01 -6.33
C PHE A 306 24.59 7.49 -5.39
N ILE A 307 25.76 7.78 -5.92
CA ILE A 307 26.93 8.20 -5.15
C ILE A 307 27.59 9.40 -5.80
N SER A 308 27.92 10.38 -4.97
CA SER A 308 28.77 11.51 -5.37
C SER A 308 29.94 11.62 -4.42
N TYR A 309 31.11 11.87 -5.01
CA TYR A 309 32.34 12.14 -4.29
C TYR A 309 32.54 13.65 -4.24
N GLY A 310 32.84 14.18 -3.05
CA GLY A 310 33.36 15.54 -2.93
C GLY A 310 34.78 15.64 -3.49
N SER A 311 35.41 16.80 -3.29
CA SER A 311 36.84 16.95 -3.60
C SER A 311 37.66 15.83 -2.96
N LEU A 312 38.69 15.33 -3.65
CA LEU A 312 39.63 14.32 -3.12
C LEU A 312 40.23 14.73 -1.75
N THR A 313 40.28 16.03 -1.48
CA THR A 313 40.75 16.62 -0.21
C THR A 313 39.69 16.67 0.89
N ALA A 314 38.40 16.62 0.55
CA ALA A 314 37.30 16.80 1.51
C ALA A 314 36.83 15.48 2.16
N ASP A 315 37.32 14.33 1.69
CA ASP A 315 37.00 12.98 2.16
C ASP A 315 35.48 12.73 2.38
N SER A 316 34.64 13.40 1.60
CA SER A 316 33.19 13.37 1.76
C SER A 316 32.55 12.46 0.70
N VAL A 317 31.88 11.40 1.15
CA VAL A 317 31.03 10.54 0.32
C VAL A 317 29.58 10.90 0.59
N ALA A 318 28.85 11.32 -0.44
CA ALA A 318 27.42 11.59 -0.33
C ALA A 318 26.63 10.53 -1.11
N ILE A 319 25.64 9.94 -0.46
CA ILE A 319 24.72 8.98 -1.07
C ILE A 319 23.42 9.71 -1.36
N ARG A 320 22.98 9.65 -2.62
CA ARG A 320 21.75 10.29 -3.07
C ARG A 320 20.57 9.37 -2.74
N SER A 321 19.92 9.64 -1.61
CA SER A 321 18.73 8.90 -1.17
C SER A 321 17.48 9.21 -2.00
N GLU A 322 17.53 10.30 -2.77
CA GLU A 322 16.49 10.74 -3.70
C GLU A 322 16.26 9.67 -4.78
N ASP A 323 17.30 9.32 -5.53
CA ASP A 323 17.15 8.36 -6.63
C ASP A 323 17.06 6.89 -6.17
N TRP A 324 16.91 6.61 -4.86
CA TRP A 324 17.03 5.25 -4.32
C TRP A 324 16.04 4.27 -4.97
N PRO A 325 16.47 3.05 -5.34
CA PRO A 325 15.58 2.15 -6.08
C PRO A 325 14.44 1.62 -5.21
N VAL A 326 13.21 1.68 -5.76
CA VAL A 326 12.01 1.14 -5.12
C VAL A 326 11.51 -0.13 -5.78
N ASP A 327 10.92 -1.02 -5.00
CA ASP A 327 10.18 -2.15 -5.52
C ASP A 327 8.96 -1.68 -6.32
N ARG A 328 8.73 -2.26 -7.50
CA ARG A 328 7.67 -1.77 -8.40
C ARG A 328 6.27 -2.06 -7.87
N ALA A 329 6.08 -3.17 -7.15
CA ALA A 329 4.77 -3.60 -6.67
C ALA A 329 4.39 -2.89 -5.36
N THR A 330 5.33 -2.84 -4.42
CA THR A 330 5.09 -2.33 -3.06
C THR A 330 5.45 -0.85 -2.90
N ARG A 331 6.22 -0.28 -3.85
CA ARG A 331 6.81 1.07 -3.76
C ARG A 331 7.71 1.29 -2.53
N ARG A 332 8.12 0.22 -1.85
CA ARG A 332 9.07 0.28 -0.73
C ARG A 332 10.50 0.42 -1.27
N PRO A 333 11.39 1.15 -0.58
CA PRO A 333 12.81 1.18 -0.94
C PRO A 333 13.39 -0.24 -0.85
N MET A 334 14.17 -0.62 -1.86
CA MET A 334 14.79 -1.94 -1.87
C MET A 334 15.93 -1.99 -0.87
N THR A 335 16.09 -3.14 -0.18
CA THR A 335 17.11 -3.36 0.85
C THR A 335 18.00 -4.56 0.53
N SER A 336 19.21 -4.54 1.06
CA SER A 336 20.23 -5.58 1.03
C SER A 336 20.67 -6.02 2.44
N SER A 337 20.43 -5.20 3.46
CA SER A 337 20.84 -5.45 4.85
C SER A 337 19.95 -6.43 5.62
N ARG A 338 18.76 -6.78 5.07
CA ARG A 338 17.72 -7.59 5.75
C ARG A 338 18.26 -8.79 6.51
N ARG A 339 19.02 -9.66 5.83
CA ARG A 339 19.50 -10.91 6.42
C ARG A 339 20.45 -10.69 7.60
N VAL A 340 21.33 -9.69 7.49
CA VAL A 340 22.29 -9.33 8.54
C VAL A 340 21.55 -8.82 9.78
N GLN A 341 20.55 -7.95 9.58
CA GLN A 341 19.74 -7.42 10.66
C GLN A 341 18.89 -8.50 11.33
N GLN A 342 18.25 -9.38 10.57
CA GLN A 342 17.46 -10.50 11.12
C GLN A 342 18.31 -11.46 11.97
N LEU A 343 19.51 -11.80 11.50
CA LEU A 343 20.42 -12.69 12.23
C LEU A 343 21.00 -12.02 13.49
N THR A 344 21.26 -10.73 13.43
CA THR A 344 21.93 -10.00 14.52
C THR A 344 20.94 -9.46 15.54
N TYR A 345 19.81 -8.89 15.12
CA TYR A 345 18.87 -8.17 15.98
C TYR A 345 17.47 -8.77 16.03
N GLY A 346 17.09 -9.60 15.04
CA GLY A 346 15.77 -10.21 14.92
C GLY A 346 14.89 -9.56 13.84
N GLU A 347 13.73 -10.14 13.56
CA GLU A 347 12.79 -9.63 12.54
C GLU A 347 12.25 -8.25 12.90
N ASP A 348 11.78 -8.08 14.16
CA ASP A 348 11.18 -6.83 14.66
C ASP A 348 12.09 -5.60 14.44
N HIS A 349 13.41 -5.79 14.60
CA HIS A 349 14.40 -4.73 14.36
C HIS A 349 14.47 -4.35 12.89
N TYR A 350 14.54 -5.34 12.00
CA TYR A 350 14.58 -5.11 10.56
C TYR A 350 13.30 -4.45 10.06
N GLU A 351 12.12 -4.86 10.52
CA GLU A 351 10.86 -4.28 10.08
C GLU A 351 10.70 -2.82 10.54
N THR A 352 11.19 -2.50 11.75
CA THR A 352 11.28 -1.12 12.22
C THR A 352 12.21 -0.29 11.33
N TYR A 353 13.36 -0.86 10.97
CA TYR A 353 14.31 -0.23 10.04
C TYR A 353 13.73 -0.04 8.63
N GLU A 354 13.07 -1.05 8.07
CA GLU A 354 12.44 -0.98 6.74
C GLU A 354 11.33 0.07 6.72
N ALA A 355 10.51 0.14 7.77
CA ALA A 355 9.49 1.16 7.89
C ALA A 355 10.07 2.56 8.00
N LYS A 356 11.16 2.74 8.78
CA LYS A 356 11.93 3.99 8.84
C LYS A 356 12.40 4.42 7.45
N PHE A 357 13.02 3.50 6.72
CA PHE A 357 13.49 3.79 5.38
C PHE A 357 12.33 4.14 4.45
N THR A 358 11.25 3.35 4.50
CA THR A 358 10.07 3.56 3.66
C THR A 358 9.46 4.93 3.90
N ILE A 359 9.27 5.34 5.16
CA ILE A 359 8.67 6.62 5.51
C ILE A 359 9.59 7.79 5.11
N ARG A 360 10.89 7.74 5.40
CA ARG A 360 11.83 8.80 5.00
C ARG A 360 11.90 8.94 3.48
N HIS A 361 12.00 7.82 2.77
CA HIS A 361 12.02 7.82 1.31
C HIS A 361 10.69 8.33 0.72
N ALA A 362 9.56 7.94 1.32
CA ALA A 362 8.22 8.40 0.94
C ALA A 362 8.00 9.90 1.18
N ILE A 363 8.55 10.45 2.26
CA ILE A 363 8.53 11.89 2.55
C ILE A 363 9.30 12.66 1.47
N ASN A 364 10.48 12.18 1.09
CA ASN A 364 11.31 12.81 0.07
C ASN A 364 10.72 12.70 -1.35
N HIS A 365 9.92 11.66 -1.63
CA HIS A 365 9.27 11.42 -2.93
C HIS A 365 7.76 11.44 -2.85
N PHE A 366 7.22 12.35 -2.04
CA PHE A 366 5.79 12.45 -1.83
C PHE A 366 5.06 12.62 -3.17
N PRO A 367 4.17 11.69 -3.55
CA PRO A 367 3.47 11.79 -4.82
C PRO A 367 2.47 12.97 -4.77
N GLN A 368 2.61 13.92 -5.70
CA GLN A 368 1.80 15.15 -5.73
C GLN A 368 0.29 14.90 -5.93
N ASP A 369 -0.11 13.69 -6.32
CA ASP A 369 -1.50 13.27 -6.50
C ASP A 369 -2.11 12.67 -5.21
N ARG A 370 -1.33 12.39 -4.17
CA ARG A 370 -1.84 11.83 -2.90
C ARG A 370 -2.43 12.94 -2.03
N TYR A 371 -3.56 12.65 -1.39
CA TYR A 371 -4.34 13.61 -0.59
C TYR A 371 -4.59 14.96 -1.31
N PRO A 372 -5.17 14.96 -2.52
CA PRO A 372 -5.35 16.19 -3.32
C PRO A 372 -6.35 17.17 -2.69
N SER A 373 -7.17 16.69 -1.75
CA SER A 373 -8.14 17.50 -1.00
C SER A 373 -7.52 18.33 0.13
N ILE A 374 -6.26 18.07 0.48
CA ILE A 374 -5.55 18.82 1.53
C ILE A 374 -4.65 19.83 0.82
N GLN A 375 -4.80 21.12 1.12
CA GLN A 375 -3.97 22.18 0.53
C GLN A 375 -2.64 22.40 1.26
N ASN A 376 -2.55 21.98 2.53
CA ASN A 376 -1.35 22.10 3.35
C ASN A 376 -0.39 20.94 3.04
N ASP A 377 0.70 21.23 2.31
CA ASP A 377 1.69 20.23 1.90
C ASP A 377 2.36 19.48 3.07
N PRO A 378 2.83 20.14 4.15
CA PRO A 378 3.32 19.45 5.34
C PRO A 378 2.32 18.43 5.91
N LEU A 379 1.04 18.79 6.00
CA LEU A 379 -0.02 17.90 6.49
C LEU A 379 -0.26 16.73 5.52
N ARG A 380 -0.15 16.94 4.21
CA ARG A 380 -0.26 15.85 3.22
C ARG A 380 0.84 14.83 3.39
N VAL A 381 2.08 15.30 3.53
CA VAL A 381 3.25 14.44 3.76
C VAL A 381 3.08 13.68 5.08
N ALA A 382 2.61 14.35 6.13
CA ALA A 382 2.29 13.70 7.41
C ALA A 382 1.19 12.63 7.30
N CYS A 383 0.12 12.90 6.55
CA CYS A 383 -0.93 11.91 6.26
C CYS A 383 -0.37 10.69 5.54
N TYR A 384 0.56 10.89 4.61
CA TYR A 384 1.18 9.79 3.88
C TYR A 384 2.09 8.93 4.77
N ALA A 385 2.88 9.55 5.65
CA ALA A 385 3.66 8.82 6.66
C ALA A 385 2.76 7.99 7.60
N ALA A 386 1.64 8.57 8.05
CA ALA A 386 0.64 7.87 8.85
C ALA A 386 -0.02 6.71 8.08
N GLU A 387 -0.30 6.88 6.79
CA GLU A 387 -0.86 5.83 5.92
C GLU A 387 0.07 4.61 5.84
N ILE A 388 1.38 4.84 5.65
CA ILE A 388 2.37 3.76 5.59
C ILE A 388 2.37 2.96 6.90
N ALA A 389 2.33 3.64 8.04
CA ALA A 389 2.27 2.96 9.34
C ALA A 389 0.97 2.15 9.50
N LEU A 390 -0.19 2.70 9.12
CA LEU A 390 -1.48 2.00 9.18
C LEU A 390 -1.56 0.79 8.22
N ARG A 391 -0.79 0.76 7.13
CA ARG A 391 -0.68 -0.45 6.31
C ARG A 391 0.05 -1.58 7.02
N ILE A 392 1.04 -1.28 7.85
CA ILE A 392 1.66 -2.30 8.72
C ILE A 392 0.65 -2.82 9.76
N TYR A 393 -0.24 -1.95 10.25
CA TYR A 393 -1.37 -2.41 11.08
C TYR A 393 -2.28 -3.39 10.34
N PHE A 394 -2.54 -3.16 9.05
CA PHE A 394 -3.32 -4.11 8.25
C PHE A 394 -2.63 -5.47 8.13
N ASP A 395 -1.31 -5.49 7.94
CA ASP A 395 -0.53 -6.73 7.90
C ASP A 395 -0.59 -7.48 9.24
N ASP A 396 -0.47 -6.76 10.37
CA ASP A 396 -0.63 -7.34 11.71
C ASP A 396 -2.03 -7.97 11.90
N VAL A 397 -3.09 -7.26 11.48
CA VAL A 397 -4.47 -7.75 11.58
C VAL A 397 -4.70 -8.96 10.66
N LYS A 398 -4.20 -8.92 9.43
CA LYS A 398 -4.26 -10.05 8.48
C LYS A 398 -3.55 -11.27 9.07
N ASN A 399 -2.37 -11.11 9.65
CA ASN A 399 -1.61 -12.17 10.28
C ASN A 399 -2.36 -12.77 11.48
N LEU A 400 -2.94 -11.92 12.34
CA LEU A 400 -3.76 -12.36 13.48
C LEU A 400 -4.96 -13.20 13.01
N VAL A 401 -5.73 -12.70 12.04
CA VAL A 401 -6.93 -13.38 11.54
C VAL A 401 -6.55 -14.66 10.82
N ASN A 402 -5.57 -14.63 9.91
CA ASN A 402 -5.12 -15.81 9.17
C ASN A 402 -4.65 -16.92 10.11
N LYS A 403 -3.76 -16.60 11.06
CA LYS A 403 -3.22 -17.59 12.00
C LYS A 403 -4.34 -18.27 12.79
N ASN A 404 -5.27 -17.51 13.37
CA ASN A 404 -6.30 -18.09 14.23
C ASN A 404 -7.41 -18.79 13.44
N VAL A 405 -7.85 -18.24 12.32
CA VAL A 405 -8.86 -18.88 11.47
C VAL A 405 -8.31 -20.18 10.84
N MET A 406 -7.05 -20.19 10.39
CA MET A 406 -6.45 -21.43 9.86
C MET A 406 -6.27 -22.51 10.93
N LEU A 407 -6.00 -22.14 12.19
CA LEU A 407 -6.00 -23.09 13.30
C LEU A 407 -7.39 -23.73 13.51
N GLU A 408 -8.47 -22.97 13.37
CA GLU A 408 -9.84 -23.51 13.41
C GLU A 408 -10.19 -24.37 12.20
N LEU A 409 -9.78 -23.95 10.99
CA LEU A 409 -10.14 -24.63 9.74
C LEU A 409 -9.37 -25.93 9.53
N SER A 410 -8.13 -26.03 10.01
CA SER A 410 -7.27 -27.20 9.83
C SER A 410 -7.94 -28.54 10.17
N PRO A 411 -8.55 -28.74 11.36
CA PRO A 411 -9.26 -29.99 11.66
C PRO A 411 -10.52 -30.18 10.81
N LEU A 412 -11.22 -29.10 10.44
CA LEU A 412 -12.45 -29.18 9.63
C LEU A 412 -12.18 -29.56 8.17
N LEU A 413 -11.04 -29.14 7.62
CA LEU A 413 -10.58 -29.50 6.29
C LEU A 413 -10.20 -30.99 6.19
N LEU A 414 -9.82 -31.61 7.31
CA LEU A 414 -9.53 -33.05 7.43
C LEU A 414 -10.74 -33.89 7.81
N SER A 415 -11.91 -33.28 8.03
CA SER A 415 -13.14 -33.98 8.42
C SER A 415 -13.56 -35.02 7.37
N THR A 416 -14.09 -36.17 7.79
CA THR A 416 -14.65 -37.17 6.87
C THR A 416 -15.94 -36.67 6.19
N SER A 417 -16.68 -35.77 6.85
CA SER A 417 -17.92 -35.20 6.32
C SER A 417 -17.65 -34.27 5.13
N SER A 418 -18.25 -34.60 3.97
CA SER A 418 -18.14 -33.78 2.75
C SER A 418 -18.72 -32.37 2.94
N ALA A 419 -19.84 -32.26 3.68
CA ALA A 419 -20.47 -30.97 3.96
C ALA A 419 -19.57 -30.06 4.83
N VAL A 420 -18.97 -30.62 5.89
CA VAL A 420 -18.06 -29.88 6.77
C VAL A 420 -16.81 -29.42 6.01
N ARG A 421 -16.22 -30.31 5.20
CA ARG A 421 -15.06 -29.96 4.36
C ARG A 421 -15.38 -28.88 3.32
N SER A 422 -16.54 -28.98 2.66
CA SER A 422 -16.98 -28.00 1.67
C SER A 422 -17.18 -26.61 2.29
N ALA A 423 -17.83 -26.55 3.46
CA ALA A 423 -17.98 -25.31 4.23
C ALA A 423 -16.62 -24.75 4.68
N ALA A 424 -15.70 -25.59 5.15
CA ALA A 424 -14.35 -25.19 5.54
C ALA A 424 -13.53 -24.64 4.35
N ARG A 425 -13.62 -25.28 3.17
CA ARG A 425 -12.99 -24.77 1.93
C ARG A 425 -13.56 -23.43 1.50
N SER A 426 -14.87 -23.23 1.65
CA SER A 426 -15.53 -21.96 1.34
C SER A 426 -15.03 -20.83 2.26
N ARG A 427 -14.89 -21.11 3.57
CA ARG A 427 -14.27 -20.19 4.54
C ARG A 427 -12.80 -19.91 4.22
N GLN A 428 -12.04 -20.95 3.83
CA GLN A 428 -10.63 -20.80 3.44
C GLN A 428 -10.48 -19.90 2.21
N HIS A 429 -11.34 -20.07 1.20
CA HIS A 429 -11.36 -19.21 0.02
C HIS A 429 -11.72 -17.76 0.40
N ALA A 430 -12.75 -17.55 1.21
CA ALA A 430 -13.12 -16.22 1.69
C ALA A 430 -11.97 -15.55 2.47
N LEU A 431 -11.27 -16.31 3.33
CA LEU A 431 -10.08 -15.83 4.02
C LEU A 431 -8.99 -15.40 3.04
N ALA A 432 -8.66 -16.22 2.04
CA ALA A 432 -7.68 -15.87 1.00
C ALA A 432 -8.09 -14.60 0.24
N SER A 433 -9.34 -14.49 -0.22
CA SER A 433 -9.84 -13.30 -0.92
C SER A 433 -9.81 -12.04 -0.04
N TRP A 434 -10.07 -12.16 1.26
CA TRP A 434 -9.96 -11.04 2.19
C TRP A 434 -8.50 -10.64 2.45
N LEU A 435 -7.59 -11.61 2.59
CA LEU A 435 -6.15 -11.37 2.75
C LEU A 435 -5.53 -10.65 1.54
N ASP A 436 -6.05 -10.87 0.35
CA ASP A 436 -5.60 -10.18 -0.88
C ASP A 436 -6.13 -8.74 -0.99
N SER A 437 -7.12 -8.34 -0.18
CA SER A 437 -7.69 -6.99 -0.23
C SER A 437 -6.68 -5.93 0.24
N SER A 438 -6.60 -4.81 -0.48
CA SER A 438 -5.78 -3.65 -0.11
C SER A 438 -6.36 -2.85 1.05
N LEU A 439 -7.67 -2.95 1.30
CA LEU A 439 -8.42 -2.24 2.34
C LEU A 439 -9.22 -3.23 3.21
N PRO A 440 -8.55 -4.13 3.95
CA PRO A 440 -9.18 -5.25 4.66
C PRO A 440 -10.17 -4.83 5.75
N LEU A 441 -10.04 -3.61 6.27
CA LEU A 441 -10.89 -3.06 7.35
C LEU A 441 -11.99 -2.13 6.83
N SER A 442 -12.18 -2.09 5.51
CA SER A 442 -13.20 -1.28 4.85
C SER A 442 -14.57 -1.96 4.82
N TYR A 443 -15.61 -1.14 4.67
CA TYR A 443 -16.94 -1.61 4.33
C TYR A 443 -17.11 -1.87 2.82
N ASN A 444 -16.03 -2.06 2.06
CA ASN A 444 -16.18 -2.47 0.65
C ASN A 444 -17.02 -3.77 0.62
N PRO A 445 -18.15 -3.81 -0.12
CA PRO A 445 -19.10 -4.92 -0.03
C PRO A 445 -18.45 -6.28 -0.24
N THR A 446 -17.50 -6.41 -1.17
CA THR A 446 -16.80 -7.66 -1.45
C THR A 446 -15.83 -8.02 -0.34
N THR A 447 -15.04 -7.06 0.12
CA THR A 447 -14.04 -7.27 1.18
C THR A 447 -14.71 -7.62 2.52
N PHE A 448 -15.73 -6.85 2.92
CA PHE A 448 -16.42 -7.05 4.19
C PHE A 448 -17.22 -8.35 4.20
N GLN A 449 -17.87 -8.70 3.08
CA GLN A 449 -18.51 -10.01 2.90
C GLN A 449 -17.54 -11.17 3.11
N PHE A 450 -16.34 -11.11 2.51
CA PHE A 450 -15.33 -12.14 2.69
C PHE A 450 -14.80 -12.21 4.11
N LEU A 451 -14.67 -11.07 4.79
CA LEU A 451 -14.34 -11.05 6.22
C LEU A 451 -15.40 -11.80 7.03
N LEU A 452 -16.69 -11.43 6.90
CA LEU A 452 -17.79 -12.07 7.66
C LEU A 452 -17.78 -13.60 7.49
N LEU A 453 -17.60 -14.08 6.25
CA LEU A 453 -17.51 -15.51 5.95
C LEU A 453 -16.25 -16.17 6.52
N ALA A 454 -15.11 -15.47 6.53
CA ALA A 454 -13.86 -16.02 7.06
C ALA A 454 -13.93 -16.24 8.57
N VAL A 455 -14.38 -15.24 9.33
CA VAL A 455 -14.32 -15.25 10.81
C VAL A 455 -15.49 -15.95 11.51
N ARG A 456 -16.59 -16.24 10.80
CA ARG A 456 -17.79 -16.87 11.38
C ARG A 456 -18.20 -18.16 10.65
N PRO A 457 -18.43 -19.27 11.37
CA PRO A 457 -19.14 -20.42 10.80
C PRO A 457 -20.64 -20.11 10.63
N LEU A 458 -21.26 -20.70 9.61
CA LEU A 458 -22.67 -20.44 9.25
C LEU A 458 -23.70 -21.16 10.15
N THR A 459 -23.31 -21.60 11.35
CA THR A 459 -24.10 -22.56 12.14
C THR A 459 -25.36 -21.96 12.78
N ASP A 460 -25.41 -20.64 12.98
CA ASP A 460 -26.49 -19.97 13.72
C ASP A 460 -27.37 -19.06 12.85
N GLY A 461 -27.22 -19.10 11.51
CA GLY A 461 -27.99 -18.25 10.59
C GLY A 461 -27.66 -16.76 10.64
N ASP A 462 -26.83 -16.32 11.59
CA ASP A 462 -26.35 -14.95 11.72
C ASP A 462 -24.87 -14.82 11.33
N LEU A 463 -24.58 -13.91 10.38
CA LEU A 463 -23.25 -13.61 9.87
C LEU A 463 -22.83 -12.19 10.28
N ASN A 464 -22.86 -11.93 11.59
CA ASN A 464 -22.40 -10.66 12.16
C ASN A 464 -21.00 -10.80 12.80
N LEU A 465 -20.24 -9.70 12.83
CA LEU A 465 -19.06 -9.61 13.69
C LEU A 465 -19.52 -9.56 15.14
N ILE A 466 -18.90 -10.32 16.05
CA ILE A 466 -19.19 -10.15 17.49
C ILE A 466 -18.68 -8.79 17.90
N HIS A 467 -19.60 -7.94 18.34
CA HIS A 467 -19.29 -6.61 18.81
C HIS A 467 -18.59 -6.64 20.17
N SER A 468 -17.61 -5.75 20.32
CA SER A 468 -17.02 -5.46 21.62
C SER A 468 -18.06 -4.89 22.59
N SER A 469 -17.97 -5.26 23.86
CA SER A 469 -18.74 -4.70 24.98
C SER A 469 -18.45 -3.21 25.21
N THR A 470 -17.37 -2.69 24.64
CA THR A 470 -17.06 -1.25 24.60
C THR A 470 -18.09 -0.46 23.76
N GLY A 471 -18.89 -1.13 22.94
CA GLY A 471 -19.86 -0.52 22.05
C GLY A 471 -19.21 0.16 20.84
N PRO A 472 -20.00 0.67 19.89
CA PRO A 472 -19.50 1.46 18.77
C PRO A 472 -18.74 2.71 19.27
N LYS A 473 -17.63 3.05 18.61
CA LYS A 473 -16.81 4.23 18.92
C LYS A 473 -16.57 5.06 17.66
N PRO A 474 -16.21 6.35 17.79
CA PRO A 474 -15.77 7.14 16.65
C PRO A 474 -14.33 6.75 16.24
N LEU A 475 -13.93 7.06 14.99
CA LEU A 475 -12.55 6.81 14.53
C LEU A 475 -11.49 7.56 15.35
N SER A 476 -11.84 8.73 15.90
CA SER A 476 -10.97 9.51 16.79
C SER A 476 -10.57 8.73 18.05
N PHE A 477 -11.45 7.85 18.56
CA PHE A 477 -11.13 6.96 19.68
C PHE A 477 -10.00 5.99 19.34
N PHE A 478 -10.02 5.39 18.15
CA PHE A 478 -8.95 4.52 17.69
C PHE A 478 -7.61 5.25 17.60
N VAL A 479 -7.61 6.48 17.06
CA VAL A 479 -6.41 7.33 16.99
C VAL A 479 -5.93 7.72 18.39
N SER A 480 -6.83 8.06 19.32
CA SER A 480 -6.42 8.39 20.69
C SER A 480 -5.79 7.20 21.42
N GLU A 481 -6.27 5.97 21.20
CA GLU A 481 -5.66 4.76 21.77
C GLU A 481 -4.26 4.51 21.18
N ILE A 482 -4.07 4.76 19.88
CA ILE A 482 -2.74 4.71 19.25
C ILE A 482 -1.79 5.71 19.89
N LEU A 483 -2.20 6.98 20.01
CA LEU A 483 -1.38 8.04 20.56
C LEU A 483 -1.06 7.82 22.04
N TYR A 484 -2.03 7.35 22.81
CA TYR A 484 -1.84 7.00 24.21
C TYR A 484 -0.71 5.97 24.36
N MET A 485 -0.72 4.91 23.55
CA MET A 485 0.31 3.86 23.60
C MET A 485 1.67 4.33 23.05
N CYS A 486 1.69 5.22 22.06
CA CYS A 486 2.93 5.83 21.57
C CYS A 486 3.63 6.62 22.68
N ASN A 487 2.85 7.35 23.49
CA ASN A 487 3.36 8.17 24.60
C ASN A 487 3.69 7.36 25.87
N HIS A 488 3.21 6.12 25.98
CA HIS A 488 3.45 5.25 27.13
C HIS A 488 4.08 3.91 26.70
N PRO A 489 5.34 3.90 26.21
CA PRO A 489 5.97 2.70 25.65
C PRO A 489 6.14 1.55 26.66
N ASN A 490 6.18 1.87 27.95
CA ASN A 490 6.28 0.90 29.04
C ASN A 490 4.92 0.32 29.48
N SER A 491 3.82 0.85 28.95
CA SER A 491 2.49 0.32 29.26
C SER A 491 2.30 -1.05 28.61
N ARG A 492 1.56 -1.93 29.30
CA ARG A 492 1.18 -3.22 28.72
C ARG A 492 0.41 -2.98 27.43
N ARG A 493 0.83 -3.59 26.33
CA ARG A 493 0.12 -3.51 25.04
C ARG A 493 -1.36 -3.80 25.23
N ARG A 494 -2.19 -2.86 24.77
CA ARG A 494 -3.65 -2.92 24.76
C ARG A 494 -4.14 -2.82 23.32
N PRO A 495 -5.40 -3.19 23.03
CA PRO A 495 -6.03 -2.86 21.76
C PRO A 495 -5.81 -1.37 21.42
N PRO A 496 -5.47 -1.02 20.17
CA PRO A 496 -5.49 -1.86 18.97
C PRO A 496 -4.21 -2.68 18.71
N PHE A 497 -3.21 -2.66 19.58
CA PHE A 497 -1.90 -3.28 19.31
C PHE A 497 -1.87 -4.80 19.50
N ILE A 498 -1.53 -5.53 18.45
CA ILE A 498 -1.44 -6.98 18.44
C ILE A 498 -0.13 -7.44 19.10
N LYS A 499 -0.21 -8.49 19.94
CA LYS A 499 0.97 -9.06 20.60
C LYS A 499 1.88 -9.70 19.57
N GLY A 500 3.14 -9.26 19.51
CA GLY A 500 4.09 -9.68 18.49
C GLY A 500 3.84 -9.07 17.11
N GLY A 501 2.93 -8.10 17.00
CA GLY A 501 2.76 -7.28 15.81
C GLY A 501 3.79 -6.13 15.77
N ASN A 502 4.02 -5.66 14.55
CA ASN A 502 5.05 -4.67 14.19
C ASN A 502 4.52 -3.24 14.13
N PHE A 503 3.21 -3.06 14.25
CA PHE A 503 2.61 -1.73 14.14
C PHE A 503 3.13 -0.75 15.19
N LEU A 504 3.29 -1.16 16.45
CA LEU A 504 3.73 -0.27 17.54
C LEU A 504 5.08 0.43 17.28
N PRO A 505 6.18 -0.29 17.01
CA PRO A 505 7.45 0.38 16.73
C PRO A 505 7.39 1.23 15.46
N VAL A 506 6.64 0.80 14.44
CA VAL A 506 6.47 1.56 13.19
C VAL A 506 5.71 2.87 13.41
N ILE A 507 4.60 2.84 14.15
CA ILE A 507 3.79 4.04 14.39
C ILE A 507 4.50 5.02 15.32
N GLN A 508 5.31 4.54 16.27
CA GLN A 508 6.17 5.39 17.09
C GLN A 508 7.21 6.12 16.23
N MET A 509 7.79 5.43 15.26
CA MET A 509 8.72 6.03 14.31
C MET A 509 8.00 7.04 13.40
N ALA A 510 6.87 6.66 12.81
CA ALA A 510 6.06 7.56 11.98
C ALA A 510 5.61 8.82 12.75
N SER A 511 5.25 8.67 14.02
CA SER A 511 4.89 9.79 14.89
C SER A 511 6.05 10.75 15.10
N LYS A 512 7.29 10.24 15.26
CA LYS A 512 8.49 11.09 15.35
C LYS A 512 8.73 11.89 14.07
N GLU A 513 8.64 11.24 12.91
CA GLU A 513 8.84 11.91 11.62
C GLU A 513 7.72 12.94 11.34
N ILE A 514 6.46 12.62 11.67
CA ILE A 514 5.34 13.58 11.58
C ILE A 514 5.55 14.78 12.52
N LEU A 515 6.03 14.53 13.74
CA LEU A 515 6.34 15.59 14.69
C LEU A 515 7.53 16.45 14.24
N ALA A 516 8.51 15.88 13.54
CA ALA A 516 9.62 16.63 12.95
C ALA A 516 9.14 17.55 11.81
N ILE A 517 8.17 17.10 11.00
CA ILE A 517 7.50 17.95 10.00
C ILE A 517 6.77 19.10 10.71
N ALA A 518 6.04 18.81 11.80
CA ALA A 518 5.36 19.83 12.59
C ALA A 518 6.34 20.85 13.23
N ASP A 519 7.53 20.39 13.65
CA ASP A 519 8.58 21.25 14.20
C ASP A 519 9.19 22.17 13.13
N ALA A 520 9.37 21.67 11.90
CA ALA A 520 9.83 22.49 10.77
C ALA A 520 8.85 23.63 10.43
N GLU A 521 7.56 23.41 10.68
CA GLU A 521 6.49 24.42 10.55
C GLU A 521 6.36 25.36 11.78
N LEU A 522 7.25 25.24 12.76
CA LEU A 522 7.28 26.06 13.98
C LEU A 522 5.98 26.00 14.81
N LEU A 523 5.28 24.85 14.79
CA LEU A 523 4.04 24.67 15.56
C LEU A 523 4.32 24.56 17.07
N GLN A 524 3.43 25.15 17.89
CA GLN A 524 3.53 25.02 19.35
C GLN A 524 3.22 23.59 19.81
N HIS A 525 3.67 23.21 21.01
CA HIS A 525 3.55 21.83 21.51
C HIS A 525 2.11 21.28 21.50
N ALA A 526 1.12 22.08 21.88
CA ALA A 526 -0.29 21.68 21.83
C ALA A 526 -0.76 21.41 20.39
N ASP A 527 -0.36 22.27 19.45
CA ASP A 527 -0.72 22.17 18.03
C ASP A 527 -0.03 20.99 17.35
N ARG A 528 1.17 20.60 17.81
CA ARG A 528 1.89 19.42 17.31
C ARG A 528 1.13 18.11 17.52
N LEU A 529 0.54 17.91 18.69
CA LEU A 529 -0.25 16.71 18.97
C LEU A 529 -1.57 16.71 18.19
N VAL A 530 -2.18 17.87 17.99
CA VAL A 530 -3.36 18.04 17.13
C VAL A 530 -3.01 17.71 15.68
N PHE A 531 -1.88 18.20 15.18
CA PHE A 531 -1.37 17.92 13.83
C PHE A 531 -1.13 16.43 13.60
N LEU A 532 -0.46 15.76 14.54
CA LEU A 532 -0.25 14.30 14.50
C LEU A 532 -1.57 13.53 14.52
N SER A 533 -2.51 13.92 15.39
CA SER A 533 -3.83 13.30 15.48
C SER A 533 -4.63 13.48 14.19
N ASP A 534 -4.63 14.68 13.59
CA ASP A 534 -5.32 14.98 12.34
C ASP A 534 -4.73 14.18 11.17
N ALA A 535 -3.40 14.09 11.08
CA ALA A 535 -2.72 13.27 10.07
C ALA A 535 -3.14 11.78 10.16
N LEU A 536 -3.15 11.22 11.38
CA LEU A 536 -3.58 9.83 11.61
C LEU A 536 -5.06 9.61 11.31
N LEU A 537 -5.93 10.55 11.71
CA LEU A 537 -7.36 10.47 11.48
C LEU A 537 -7.69 10.52 10.00
N ARG A 538 -7.04 11.40 9.24
CA ARG A 538 -7.20 11.51 7.79
C ARG A 538 -6.68 10.28 7.07
N ALA A 539 -5.50 9.78 7.44
CA ALA A 539 -4.95 8.55 6.87
C ALA A 539 -5.85 7.34 7.14
N ALA A 540 -6.36 7.19 8.36
CA ALA A 540 -7.29 6.12 8.71
C ALA A 540 -8.66 6.26 8.00
N ARG A 541 -9.10 7.48 7.71
CA ARG A 541 -10.30 7.74 6.91
C ARG A 541 -10.10 7.37 5.45
N GLU A 542 -8.97 7.76 4.86
CA GLU A 542 -8.58 7.43 3.48
C GLU A 542 -8.43 5.91 3.29
N LEU A 543 -7.82 5.24 4.25
CA LEU A 543 -7.72 3.77 4.29
C LEU A 543 -9.04 3.07 4.68
N GLN A 544 -10.13 3.84 4.86
CA GLN A 544 -11.46 3.34 5.20
C GLN A 544 -11.45 2.38 6.41
N VAL A 545 -10.72 2.71 7.46
CA VAL A 545 -10.74 1.93 8.71
C VAL A 545 -12.09 2.11 9.38
N ASN A 546 -12.93 1.07 9.33
CA ASN A 546 -14.28 1.09 9.89
C ASN A 546 -14.47 0.12 11.05
N HIS A 547 -13.70 -0.97 11.09
CA HIS A 547 -13.73 -1.93 12.18
C HIS A 547 -12.34 -2.46 12.47
N VAL A 548 -12.07 -2.77 13.73
CA VAL A 548 -10.77 -3.28 14.19
C VAL A 548 -10.95 -4.47 15.13
N PRO A 549 -10.08 -5.49 15.10
CA PRO A 549 -10.09 -6.52 16.11
C PRO A 549 -9.88 -5.93 17.51
N TRP A 550 -10.57 -6.49 18.50
CA TRP A 550 -10.56 -5.97 19.87
C TRP A 550 -10.40 -7.08 20.91
N SER A 551 -10.31 -6.69 22.18
CA SER A 551 -10.30 -7.64 23.29
C SER A 551 -11.64 -8.37 23.43
N PRO A 552 -11.64 -9.66 23.81
CA PRO A 552 -12.85 -10.40 24.17
C PRO A 552 -13.70 -9.70 25.22
N ASN A 553 -15.01 -9.87 25.13
CA ASN A 553 -15.97 -9.38 26.13
C ASN A 553 -15.77 -10.13 27.46
N PRO A 554 -15.92 -9.46 28.61
CA PRO A 554 -15.74 -10.09 29.92
C PRO A 554 -16.75 -11.23 30.10
N SER A 555 -16.26 -12.45 30.36
CA SER A 555 -17.08 -13.66 30.43
C SER A 555 -17.71 -13.90 31.81
N GLY A 556 -18.07 -12.83 32.53
CA GLY A 556 -18.71 -12.91 33.86
C GLY A 556 -17.84 -13.49 35.00
N ARG A 557 -16.59 -13.87 34.74
CA ARG A 557 -15.63 -14.31 35.79
C ARG A 557 -14.95 -13.10 36.41
N SER A 558 -14.85 -13.07 37.74
CA SER A 558 -14.06 -12.07 38.48
C SER A 558 -12.61 -12.10 38.00
N GLY A 559 -12.16 -11.01 37.37
CA GLY A 559 -10.81 -10.88 36.82
C GLY A 559 -10.71 -9.67 35.89
N ASN A 560 -9.50 -9.15 35.72
CA ASN A 560 -9.24 -8.05 34.79
C ASN A 560 -9.63 -8.46 33.35
N PRO A 561 -10.30 -7.59 32.58
CA PRO A 561 -10.64 -7.88 31.19
C PRO A 561 -9.38 -8.25 30.40
N SER A 562 -9.52 -9.24 29.50
CA SER A 562 -8.40 -9.67 28.66
C SER A 562 -7.88 -8.48 27.85
N SER A 563 -6.61 -8.14 27.98
CA SER A 563 -5.94 -7.14 27.12
C SER A 563 -5.48 -7.74 25.79
N ILE A 564 -5.72 -9.04 25.57
CA ILE A 564 -5.28 -9.76 24.39
C ILE A 564 -6.36 -9.62 23.32
N ILE A 565 -5.98 -9.07 22.16
CA ILE A 565 -6.85 -8.95 21.00
C ILE A 565 -7.24 -10.33 20.48
N SER A 566 -8.50 -10.47 20.07
CA SER A 566 -9.07 -11.68 19.47
C SER A 566 -9.53 -11.39 18.05
N HIS A 567 -9.42 -12.38 17.16
CA HIS A 567 -10.01 -12.29 15.80
C HIS A 567 -11.54 -12.44 15.81
N HIS A 568 -12.15 -12.89 16.91
CA HIS A 568 -13.60 -13.05 16.99
C HIS A 568 -14.37 -11.79 17.38
N THR A 569 -13.74 -10.88 18.14
CA THR A 569 -14.38 -9.69 18.70
C THR A 569 -13.88 -8.45 17.98
N TRP A 570 -14.82 -7.62 17.53
CA TRP A 570 -14.53 -6.46 16.69
C TRP A 570 -15.16 -5.20 17.27
N LEU A 571 -14.41 -4.11 17.24
CA LEU A 571 -14.88 -2.77 17.58
C LEU A 571 -15.34 -2.08 16.29
N ASN A 572 -16.58 -1.60 16.25
CA ASN A 572 -17.06 -0.74 15.18
C ASN A 572 -16.61 0.71 15.44
N LEU A 573 -15.97 1.33 14.45
CA LEU A 573 -15.45 2.71 14.46
C LEU A 573 -16.32 3.71 13.68
N GLY A 574 -17.54 3.31 13.30
CA GLY A 574 -18.49 4.10 12.54
C GLY A 574 -19.49 4.92 13.37
N HIS A 575 -19.41 4.91 14.71
CA HIS A 575 -20.31 5.72 15.53
C HIS A 575 -20.12 7.22 15.24
N SER A 576 -21.22 7.92 14.94
CA SER A 576 -21.26 9.39 14.92
C SER A 576 -21.46 9.89 16.35
N ASP A 577 -20.96 11.08 16.71
CA ASP A 577 -21.15 11.70 18.05
C ASP A 577 -22.62 12.05 18.37
N ALA A 578 -23.59 11.58 17.57
CA ALA A 578 -25.01 11.82 17.73
C ALA A 578 -25.75 10.49 18.01
N PRO A 579 -26.74 10.49 18.93
CA PRO A 579 -27.43 9.27 19.34
C PRO A 579 -28.27 8.70 18.20
N LEU A 580 -28.13 7.40 17.94
CA LEU A 580 -28.95 6.66 16.97
C LEU A 580 -29.76 5.57 17.67
N THR A 581 -31.05 5.54 17.35
CA THR A 581 -32.00 4.48 17.68
C THR A 581 -31.83 3.31 16.72
N SER A 582 -31.64 2.10 17.26
CA SER A 582 -31.46 0.86 16.51
C SER A 582 -32.80 0.35 15.95
N PRO A 583 -32.90 0.00 14.65
CA PRO A 583 -34.02 -0.79 14.13
C PRO A 583 -33.71 -2.29 14.15
N ASN A 584 -34.71 -3.08 14.54
CA ASN A 584 -34.66 -4.54 14.60
C ASN A 584 -34.37 -5.19 13.24
N ALA A 585 -33.52 -6.21 13.23
CA ALA A 585 -33.22 -7.00 12.05
C ALA A 585 -34.38 -7.96 11.69
N PRO A 586 -34.74 -8.10 10.40
CA PRO A 586 -35.75 -9.06 9.96
C PRO A 586 -35.23 -10.51 10.02
N PHE A 587 -36.09 -11.43 10.45
CA PHE A 587 -35.85 -12.88 10.48
C PHE A 587 -35.57 -13.43 9.07
N LEU A 588 -34.51 -14.24 8.92
CA LEU A 588 -34.11 -14.86 7.65
C LEU A 588 -34.68 -16.29 7.49
N SER A 589 -35.10 -16.63 6.28
CA SER A 589 -35.52 -17.98 5.87
C SER A 589 -34.32 -18.89 5.55
N ALA A 590 -34.38 -20.17 5.91
CA ALA A 590 -33.29 -21.16 5.89
C ALA A 590 -32.72 -21.61 4.51
N HIS A 591 -33.06 -20.96 3.39
CA HIS A 591 -32.72 -21.43 2.03
C HIS A 591 -31.77 -20.55 1.20
N GLN A 592 -30.99 -19.67 1.83
CA GLN A 592 -30.04 -18.80 1.12
C GLN A 592 -28.60 -19.30 1.22
N SER A 593 -27.85 -19.20 0.11
CA SER A 593 -26.40 -19.44 0.09
C SER A 593 -25.69 -18.56 1.13
N ALA A 594 -24.68 -19.11 1.83
CA ALA A 594 -23.83 -18.39 2.78
C ALA A 594 -23.33 -17.04 2.23
N LEU A 595 -22.96 -17.03 0.95
CA LEU A 595 -22.47 -15.84 0.26
C LEU A 595 -23.57 -14.76 0.15
N ALA A 596 -24.81 -15.15 -0.13
CA ALA A 596 -25.95 -14.24 -0.23
C ALA A 596 -26.34 -13.66 1.14
N ILE A 597 -26.28 -14.48 2.20
CA ILE A 597 -26.50 -14.03 3.58
C ILE A 597 -25.42 -13.01 3.96
N ALA A 598 -24.14 -13.34 3.75
CA ALA A 598 -23.02 -12.44 4.03
C ALA A 598 -23.13 -11.12 3.26
N ARG A 599 -23.59 -11.15 2.01
CA ARG A 599 -23.82 -9.94 1.21
C ARG A 599 -24.92 -9.06 1.81
N ARG A 600 -26.07 -9.64 2.15
CA ARG A 600 -27.19 -8.89 2.77
C ARG A 600 -26.82 -8.34 4.15
N THR A 601 -26.13 -9.12 4.96
CA THR A 601 -25.65 -8.66 6.27
C THR A 601 -24.64 -7.54 6.13
N SER A 602 -23.72 -7.65 5.16
CA SER A 602 -22.79 -6.57 4.79
C SER A 602 -23.54 -5.29 4.38
N GLU A 603 -24.54 -5.40 3.49
CA GLU A 603 -25.37 -4.28 3.05
C GLU A 603 -26.16 -3.65 4.22
N HIS A 604 -26.70 -4.46 5.14
CA HIS A 604 -27.45 -3.99 6.29
C HIS A 604 -26.58 -3.27 7.32
N ILE A 605 -25.41 -3.82 7.67
CA ILE A 605 -24.42 -3.17 8.53
C ILE A 605 -23.98 -1.85 7.90
N GLN A 606 -23.71 -1.85 6.59
CA GLN A 606 -23.36 -0.63 5.88
C GLN A 606 -24.47 0.41 5.92
N ALA A 607 -25.74 0.01 5.76
CA ALA A 607 -26.87 0.94 5.79
C ALA A 607 -27.02 1.63 7.16
N SER A 608 -26.87 0.88 8.25
CA SER A 608 -26.99 1.43 9.61
C SER A 608 -25.77 2.26 10.04
N ASP A 609 -24.60 2.02 9.47
CA ASP A 609 -23.38 2.76 9.81
C ASP A 609 -23.32 4.15 9.15
N PRO A 610 -23.08 5.24 9.90
CA PRO A 610 -22.85 6.58 9.37
C PRO A 610 -21.80 6.65 8.24
N ARG A 611 -20.71 5.87 8.33
CA ARG A 611 -19.61 5.86 7.37
C ARG A 611 -19.74 4.75 6.33
N GLY A 612 -20.78 3.91 6.40
CA GLY A 612 -21.06 2.89 5.42
C GLY A 612 -21.45 3.50 4.07
N ARG A 613 -20.89 2.98 2.98
CA ARG A 613 -21.21 3.41 1.61
C ARG A 613 -22.71 3.28 1.37
N TRP A 614 -23.26 4.21 0.60
CA TRP A 614 -24.68 4.22 0.28
C TRP A 614 -24.91 4.86 -1.09
N SER A 615 -25.98 4.42 -1.74
CA SER A 615 -26.45 4.94 -3.03
C SER A 615 -27.74 5.68 -2.78
N VAL A 616 -27.83 6.92 -3.26
CA VAL A 616 -29.07 7.70 -3.10
C VAL A 616 -30.18 7.12 -3.98
N LEU A 617 -29.84 6.53 -5.13
CA LEU A 617 -30.80 5.96 -6.06
C LEU A 617 -31.32 4.59 -5.63
N ALA A 618 -30.54 3.83 -4.86
CA ALA A 618 -30.98 2.60 -4.21
C ALA A 618 -32.03 2.85 -3.12
N ILE A 619 -32.13 4.09 -2.62
CA ILE A 619 -33.04 4.49 -1.55
C ILE A 619 -34.25 5.18 -2.18
N GLY A 620 -35.42 4.57 -2.02
CA GLY A 620 -36.67 5.22 -2.42
C GLY A 620 -36.94 6.48 -1.59
N LEU A 621 -37.68 7.45 -2.15
CA LEU A 621 -38.12 8.66 -1.46
C LEU A 621 -38.74 8.39 -0.06
N PRO A 622 -39.56 7.33 0.14
CA PRO A 622 -40.11 6.99 1.46
C PRO A 622 -39.06 6.65 2.53
N ALA A 623 -37.90 6.12 2.13
CA ALA A 623 -36.86 5.64 3.03
C ALA A 623 -35.72 6.65 3.23
N PHE A 624 -35.86 7.91 2.76
CA PHE A 624 -34.79 8.90 2.84
C PHE A 624 -34.38 9.24 4.28
N ASN A 625 -35.26 9.07 5.28
CA ASN A 625 -34.90 9.24 6.68
C ASN A 625 -33.78 8.28 7.14
N SER A 626 -33.68 7.10 6.53
CA SER A 626 -32.69 6.06 6.86
C SER A 626 -31.25 6.41 6.47
N ILE A 627 -31.00 7.60 5.90
CA ILE A 627 -29.65 8.06 5.55
C ILE A 627 -29.31 9.44 6.08
N LEU A 628 -30.20 10.06 6.87
CA LEU A 628 -29.90 11.35 7.49
C LEU A 628 -28.75 11.27 8.49
N HIS A 629 -28.38 10.06 8.93
CA HIS A 629 -27.25 9.79 9.81
C HIS A 629 -25.93 9.54 9.06
N LYS A 630 -25.94 9.53 7.73
CA LYS A 630 -24.74 9.28 6.92
C LYS A 630 -23.77 10.45 7.02
N SER A 631 -22.49 10.13 7.21
CA SER A 631 -21.38 11.08 7.34
C SER A 631 -20.47 11.14 6.11
N ILE A 632 -20.73 10.32 5.09
CA ILE A 632 -20.03 10.33 3.81
C ILE A 632 -21.01 10.64 2.66
N PRO A 633 -20.54 11.21 1.54
CA PRO A 633 -21.38 11.46 0.36
C PRO A 633 -21.92 10.16 -0.27
N PRO A 634 -23.03 10.23 -1.02
CA PRO A 634 -23.55 9.09 -1.76
C PRO A 634 -22.60 8.69 -2.90
N SER A 635 -22.63 7.42 -3.29
CA SER A 635 -21.76 6.83 -4.33
C SER A 635 -21.85 7.52 -5.70
N GLU A 636 -22.99 8.13 -6.00
CA GLU A 636 -23.23 8.84 -7.25
C GLU A 636 -22.62 10.25 -7.25
N PHE A 637 -22.24 10.79 -6.10
CA PHE A 637 -21.65 12.11 -5.94
C PHE A 637 -20.13 12.08 -6.15
N VAL A 638 -19.74 11.66 -7.35
CA VAL A 638 -18.34 11.56 -7.80
C VAL A 638 -18.15 12.30 -9.12
N LEU A 639 -16.92 12.77 -9.38
CA LEU A 639 -16.62 13.67 -10.49
C LEU A 639 -16.85 13.02 -11.86
N GLU A 640 -16.61 11.71 -11.94
CA GLU A 640 -16.75 10.88 -13.14
C GLU A 640 -18.19 10.92 -13.70
N ASN A 641 -19.18 10.98 -12.81
CA ASN A 641 -20.59 11.04 -13.17
C ASN A 641 -21.00 12.40 -13.78
N ALA A 642 -20.18 13.45 -13.64
CA ALA A 642 -20.52 14.79 -14.11
C ALA A 642 -20.19 15.05 -15.59
N SER A 643 -19.47 14.14 -16.26
CA SER A 643 -19.01 14.26 -17.65
C SER A 643 -18.45 15.66 -17.97
N LEU A 644 -17.28 15.99 -17.41
CA LEU A 644 -16.65 17.31 -17.49
C LEU A 644 -15.68 17.48 -18.67
N ASP A 645 -15.68 16.56 -19.63
CA ASP A 645 -14.86 16.63 -20.83
C ASP A 645 -15.21 17.89 -21.64
N GLY A 646 -14.18 18.66 -22.02
CA GLY A 646 -14.34 19.94 -22.71
C GLY A 646 -14.92 21.09 -21.86
N SER A 647 -15.24 20.88 -20.58
CA SER A 647 -15.71 21.95 -19.69
C SER A 647 -14.55 22.88 -19.28
N PRO A 648 -14.73 24.21 -19.25
CA PRO A 648 -13.72 25.16 -18.80
C PRO A 648 -13.26 24.91 -17.36
N GLN A 649 -12.03 25.36 -17.02
CA GLN A 649 -11.42 25.11 -15.71
C GLN A 649 -12.30 25.55 -14.55
N TYR A 650 -12.89 26.74 -14.59
CA TYR A 650 -13.77 27.23 -13.50
C TYR A 650 -15.01 26.35 -13.24
N VAL A 651 -15.50 25.62 -14.26
CA VAL A 651 -16.60 24.66 -14.09
C VAL A 651 -16.09 23.42 -13.38
N ARG A 652 -14.89 22.94 -13.73
CA ARG A 652 -14.25 21.81 -13.02
C ARG A 652 -13.95 22.18 -11.57
N ASP A 653 -13.43 23.38 -11.35
CA ASP A 653 -13.15 23.92 -10.02
C ASP A 653 -14.44 24.00 -9.19
N ALA A 654 -15.58 24.36 -9.79
CA ALA A 654 -16.86 24.38 -9.09
C ALA A 654 -17.31 22.97 -8.64
N TYR A 655 -17.14 21.93 -9.48
CA TYR A 655 -17.44 20.56 -9.09
C TYR A 655 -16.48 20.04 -8.01
N ASN A 656 -15.19 20.29 -8.15
CA ASN A 656 -14.19 19.94 -7.13
C ASN A 656 -14.48 20.65 -5.80
N HIS A 657 -14.84 21.94 -5.86
CA HIS A 657 -15.28 22.71 -4.70
C HIS A 657 -16.46 22.03 -4.01
N ALA A 658 -17.54 21.76 -4.73
CA ALA A 658 -18.73 21.14 -4.14
C ALA A 658 -18.46 19.75 -3.55
N ILE A 659 -17.61 18.93 -4.19
CA ILE A 659 -17.22 17.61 -3.67
C ILE A 659 -16.38 17.76 -2.39
N SER A 660 -15.41 18.67 -2.40
CA SER A 660 -14.50 18.89 -1.27
C SER A 660 -15.17 19.57 -0.07
N SER A 661 -16.16 20.45 -0.31
CA SER A 661 -16.89 21.16 0.73
C SER A 661 -18.13 20.41 1.23
N PHE A 662 -18.45 19.24 0.65
CA PHE A 662 -19.65 18.50 1.01
C PHE A 662 -19.60 18.01 2.46
N ASN A 663 -20.50 18.52 3.28
CA ASN A 663 -20.69 18.09 4.66
C ASN A 663 -22.13 17.62 4.87
N PRO A 664 -22.37 16.30 5.01
CA PRO A 664 -23.72 15.76 5.17
C PRO A 664 -24.36 16.11 6.52
N SER A 665 -23.63 16.67 7.48
CA SER A 665 -24.23 17.19 8.72
C SER A 665 -24.90 18.56 8.53
N LEU A 666 -24.65 19.26 7.41
CA LEU A 666 -25.23 20.57 7.16
C LEU A 666 -26.65 20.45 6.55
N PRO A 667 -27.65 21.19 7.06
CA PRO A 667 -29.03 21.16 6.57
C PRO A 667 -29.17 21.36 5.05
N LEU A 668 -28.40 22.31 4.50
CA LEU A 668 -28.41 22.60 3.06
C LEU A 668 -27.94 21.40 2.23
N HIS A 669 -26.91 20.69 2.69
CA HIS A 669 -26.32 19.58 1.96
C HIS A 669 -27.26 18.37 1.96
N GLN A 670 -27.89 18.07 3.11
CA GLN A 670 -28.93 17.03 3.18
C GLN A 670 -30.13 17.37 2.28
N LEU A 671 -30.58 18.63 2.29
CA LEU A 671 -31.63 19.08 1.38
C LEU A 671 -31.21 19.00 -0.08
N ALA A 672 -29.96 19.33 -0.43
CA ALA A 672 -29.46 19.22 -1.79
C ALA A 672 -29.53 17.78 -2.29
N VAL A 673 -29.17 16.80 -1.45
CA VAL A 673 -29.29 15.38 -1.80
C VAL A 673 -30.76 14.97 -1.94
N PHE A 674 -31.64 15.39 -1.03
CA PHE A 674 -33.07 15.08 -1.11
C PHE A 674 -33.71 15.66 -2.39
N VAL A 675 -33.36 16.90 -2.73
CA VAL A 675 -33.82 17.58 -3.95
C VAL A 675 -33.27 16.91 -5.20
N ALA A 676 -32.01 16.46 -5.18
CA ALA A 676 -31.43 15.69 -6.27
C ALA A 676 -32.16 14.36 -6.48
N LEU A 677 -32.54 13.66 -5.41
CA LEU A 677 -33.33 12.43 -5.49
C LEU A 677 -34.74 12.68 -6.05
N ILE A 678 -35.41 13.77 -5.64
CA ILE A 678 -36.69 14.18 -6.22
C ILE A 678 -36.52 14.44 -7.71
N PHE A 679 -35.50 15.23 -8.09
CA PHE A 679 -35.24 15.57 -9.49
C PHE A 679 -34.94 14.34 -10.35
N ALA A 680 -34.12 13.41 -9.85
CA ALA A 680 -33.80 12.16 -10.53
C ALA A 680 -35.03 11.28 -10.76
N ASN A 681 -36.01 11.30 -9.85
CA ASN A 681 -37.27 10.58 -10.00
C ASN A 681 -38.31 11.30 -10.86
N LEU A 682 -38.12 12.59 -11.16
CA LEU A 682 -38.93 13.33 -12.12
C LEU A 682 -38.49 13.10 -13.58
N LEU A 683 -37.33 12.50 -13.81
CA LEU A 683 -36.83 12.24 -15.17
C LEU A 683 -37.69 11.19 -15.89
N PRO A 684 -38.00 11.39 -17.19
CA PRO A 684 -37.52 12.47 -18.09
C PRO A 684 -38.38 13.75 -18.07
N SER A 685 -39.39 13.84 -17.21
CA SER A 685 -40.37 14.93 -17.13
C SER A 685 -39.91 16.16 -16.32
N ALA A 686 -38.61 16.32 -16.08
CA ALA A 686 -38.07 17.33 -15.16
C ALA A 686 -38.08 18.79 -15.68
N PHE A 687 -38.80 19.11 -16.77
CA PHE A 687 -38.84 20.46 -17.35
C PHE A 687 -40.12 21.21 -16.96
N ALA A 688 -40.07 22.54 -17.09
CA ALA A 688 -41.26 23.39 -17.03
C ALA A 688 -41.87 23.53 -18.45
N PRO A 689 -43.18 23.87 -18.56
CA PRO A 689 -43.82 24.17 -19.84
C PRO A 689 -43.10 25.32 -20.56
N LYS A 690 -43.19 25.40 -21.90
CA LYS A 690 -42.49 26.45 -22.67
C LYS A 690 -43.17 27.82 -22.53
N ASP A 691 -44.49 27.84 -22.50
CA ASP A 691 -45.29 29.06 -22.55
C ASP A 691 -45.84 29.39 -21.15
N ILE A 692 -44.95 29.82 -20.26
CA ILE A 692 -45.31 30.19 -18.89
C ILE A 692 -45.63 31.69 -18.83
N ALA A 693 -46.89 32.03 -18.57
CA ALA A 693 -47.30 33.40 -18.31
C ALA A 693 -46.94 33.79 -16.87
N SER A 694 -46.41 35.00 -16.66
CA SER A 694 -46.21 35.51 -15.30
C SER A 694 -47.55 35.96 -14.71
N PRO A 695 -47.89 35.60 -13.46
CA PRO A 695 -49.01 36.20 -12.75
C PRO A 695 -48.91 37.73 -12.67
N SER A 696 -50.03 38.41 -12.39
CA SER A 696 -50.04 39.86 -12.22
C SER A 696 -49.56 40.33 -10.85
N THR A 697 -49.64 39.48 -9.83
CA THR A 697 -49.26 39.80 -8.43
C THR A 697 -48.05 39.01 -7.97
N PHE A 698 -47.18 39.68 -7.21
CA PHE A 698 -45.94 39.11 -6.68
C PHE A 698 -46.18 37.88 -5.78
N ASP A 699 -47.16 37.96 -4.87
CA ASP A 699 -47.48 36.87 -3.93
C ASP A 699 -47.97 35.60 -4.64
N ALA A 700 -48.48 35.72 -5.87
CA ALA A 700 -48.89 34.60 -6.69
C ALA A 700 -47.73 33.90 -7.41
N TYR A 701 -46.53 34.50 -7.47
CA TYR A 701 -45.42 33.95 -8.27
C TYR A 701 -44.98 32.57 -7.78
N LEU A 702 -44.65 32.41 -6.50
CA LEU A 702 -44.15 31.14 -5.98
C LEU A 702 -45.22 30.03 -6.00
N PRO A 703 -46.47 30.26 -5.55
CA PRO A 703 -47.55 29.28 -5.68
C PRO A 703 -47.78 28.86 -7.14
N TYR A 704 -47.76 29.81 -8.08
CA TYR A 704 -47.92 29.53 -9.50
C TYR A 704 -46.75 28.71 -10.06
N ILE A 705 -45.50 29.06 -9.76
CA ILE A 705 -44.32 28.28 -10.18
C ILE A 705 -44.42 26.82 -9.70
N ARG A 706 -44.89 26.61 -8.46
CA ARG A 706 -45.06 25.26 -7.88
C ARG A 706 -46.30 24.51 -8.38
N SER A 707 -47.26 25.17 -9.02
CA SER A 707 -48.42 24.50 -9.63
C SER A 707 -48.20 24.09 -11.09
N LEU A 708 -47.12 24.59 -11.73
CA LEU A 708 -46.77 24.22 -13.11
C LEU A 708 -46.52 22.71 -13.23
N LYS A 709 -47.05 22.11 -14.30
CA LYS A 709 -46.83 20.69 -14.61
C LYS A 709 -45.38 20.41 -14.97
N TRP A 710 -44.88 19.24 -14.55
CA TRP A 710 -43.61 18.68 -14.98
C TRP A 710 -43.79 18.04 -16.37
N VAL A 711 -42.97 18.44 -17.36
CA VAL A 711 -43.12 17.99 -18.75
C VAL A 711 -41.83 17.38 -19.30
N ALA A 712 -41.96 16.36 -20.14
CA ALA A 712 -40.83 15.78 -20.86
C ALA A 712 -40.51 16.58 -22.13
N ARG A 713 -39.22 16.65 -22.50
CA ARG A 713 -38.78 17.25 -23.78
C ARG A 713 -38.42 16.15 -24.79
N LYS A 714 -38.98 16.22 -25.99
CA LYS A 714 -38.85 15.20 -27.06
C LYS A 714 -37.42 14.95 -27.61
N LYS A 715 -36.37 15.65 -27.16
CA LYS A 715 -35.04 15.63 -27.82
C LYS A 715 -33.80 15.68 -26.92
N SER A 716 -33.91 15.50 -25.60
CA SER A 716 -32.72 15.50 -24.73
C SER A 716 -32.10 14.11 -24.64
N LYS A 717 -30.98 13.87 -25.34
CA LYS A 717 -30.18 12.66 -25.15
C LYS A 717 -29.66 12.62 -23.70
N GLY A 718 -29.70 11.46 -23.05
CA GLY A 718 -29.13 11.25 -21.71
C GLY A 718 -30.01 11.67 -20.53
N THR A 719 -31.31 11.96 -20.72
CA THR A 719 -32.24 12.30 -19.62
C THR A 719 -32.93 11.11 -18.97
N THR A 720 -32.52 9.88 -19.29
CA THR A 720 -33.04 8.65 -18.68
C THR A 720 -32.12 8.09 -17.62
N ASP A 721 -30.82 8.41 -17.70
CA ASP A 721 -29.84 8.01 -16.71
C ASP A 721 -29.92 8.94 -15.50
N LYS A 722 -30.06 8.38 -14.30
CA LYS A 722 -30.27 9.13 -13.05
C LYS A 722 -28.94 9.50 -12.39
N ASP A 723 -27.89 8.70 -12.56
CA ASP A 723 -26.62 8.84 -11.84
C ASP A 723 -25.98 10.23 -12.06
N PRO A 724 -25.88 10.75 -13.31
CA PRO A 724 -25.29 12.07 -13.56
C PRO A 724 -26.05 13.21 -12.90
N PHE A 725 -27.36 13.06 -12.70
CA PHE A 725 -28.20 14.13 -12.16
C PHE A 725 -28.03 14.31 -10.66
N ILE A 726 -27.64 13.26 -9.93
CA ILE A 726 -27.34 13.38 -8.51
C ILE A 726 -26.18 14.35 -8.31
N VAL A 727 -25.04 14.11 -8.98
CA VAL A 727 -23.89 15.01 -8.86
C VAL A 727 -24.15 16.40 -9.41
N MET A 728 -24.84 16.52 -10.54
CA MET A 728 -25.12 17.82 -11.15
C MET A 728 -26.05 18.67 -10.29
N VAL A 729 -27.14 18.11 -9.74
CA VAL A 729 -28.09 18.89 -8.94
C VAL A 729 -27.49 19.27 -7.59
N ILE A 730 -26.81 18.35 -6.90
CA ILE A 730 -26.13 18.66 -5.63
C ILE A 730 -25.10 19.78 -5.85
N THR A 731 -24.22 19.62 -6.84
CA THR A 731 -23.20 20.63 -7.18
C THR A 731 -23.84 21.97 -7.52
N PHE A 732 -24.92 21.96 -8.31
CA PHE A 732 -25.60 23.18 -8.71
C PHE A 732 -26.20 23.93 -7.51
N ILE A 733 -26.76 23.22 -6.54
CA ILE A 733 -27.27 23.82 -5.30
C ILE A 733 -26.12 24.37 -4.47
N LEU A 734 -25.10 23.55 -4.16
CA LEU A 734 -24.01 23.95 -3.28
C LEU A 734 -23.23 25.15 -3.84
N CYS A 735 -22.89 25.14 -5.13
CA CYS A 735 -22.19 26.25 -5.78
C CYS A 735 -23.03 27.53 -5.92
N LEU A 736 -24.34 27.52 -5.69
CA LEU A 736 -25.16 28.74 -5.70
C LEU A 736 -25.47 29.29 -4.30
N TYR A 737 -25.25 28.49 -3.26
CA TYR A 737 -25.47 28.89 -1.87
C TYR A 737 -24.17 29.18 -1.13
N ASP A 738 -23.08 28.52 -1.52
CA ASP A 738 -21.78 28.71 -0.92
C ASP A 738 -21.11 29.98 -1.49
N HIS A 739 -20.88 30.95 -0.61
CA HIS A 739 -20.25 32.23 -0.94
C HIS A 739 -18.83 32.08 -1.47
N ASP A 740 -18.12 31.03 -1.04
CA ASP A 740 -16.74 30.78 -1.45
C ASP A 740 -16.63 30.00 -2.75
N SER A 741 -17.75 29.54 -3.30
CA SER A 741 -17.75 28.78 -4.54
C SER A 741 -17.24 29.60 -5.73
N PRO A 742 -16.57 28.95 -6.70
CA PRO A 742 -16.15 29.61 -7.94
C PRO A 742 -17.30 30.27 -8.70
N ILE A 743 -18.52 29.73 -8.60
CA ILE A 743 -19.70 30.26 -9.31
C ILE A 743 -20.18 31.57 -8.68
N ILE A 744 -20.28 31.65 -7.35
CA ILE A 744 -20.69 32.90 -6.68
C ILE A 744 -19.63 33.98 -6.85
N LYS A 745 -18.34 33.65 -6.73
CA LYS A 745 -17.24 34.61 -6.96
C LYS A 745 -17.33 35.25 -8.35
N ARG A 746 -17.54 34.44 -9.40
CA ARG A 746 -17.71 34.95 -10.77
C ARG A 746 -19.00 35.75 -10.96
N LEU A 747 -20.10 35.31 -10.34
CA LEU A 747 -21.37 36.04 -10.40
C LEU A 747 -21.26 37.44 -9.78
N LEU A 748 -20.57 37.56 -8.64
CA LEU A 748 -20.32 38.84 -7.96
C LEU A 748 -19.35 39.72 -8.75
N ALA A 749 -18.37 39.12 -9.41
CA ALA A 749 -17.46 39.81 -10.34
C ALA A 749 -18.12 40.19 -11.68
N CYS A 750 -19.40 39.89 -11.88
CA CYS A 750 -20.15 40.13 -13.12
C CYS A 750 -19.54 39.43 -14.35
N GLU A 751 -18.85 38.31 -14.16
CA GLU A 751 -18.30 37.50 -15.26
C GLU A 751 -19.36 36.59 -15.90
N SER A 752 -19.12 36.17 -17.15
CA SER A 752 -20.03 35.25 -17.85
C SER A 752 -20.05 33.86 -17.21
N LEU A 753 -21.28 33.33 -17.03
CA LEU A 753 -21.56 31.97 -16.59
C LEU A 753 -22.13 31.09 -17.72
N ASP A 754 -21.98 31.47 -18.99
CA ASP A 754 -22.67 30.83 -20.12
C ASP A 754 -22.38 29.33 -20.22
N ASN A 755 -21.14 28.89 -20.00
CA ASN A 755 -20.79 27.46 -20.01
C ASN A 755 -21.42 26.69 -18.84
N TRP A 756 -21.51 27.32 -17.66
CA TRP A 756 -22.18 26.75 -16.49
C TRP A 756 -23.68 26.62 -16.73
N VAL A 757 -24.32 27.68 -17.24
CA VAL A 757 -25.75 27.68 -17.55
C VAL A 757 -26.06 26.69 -18.68
N SER A 758 -25.26 26.64 -19.74
CA SER A 758 -25.44 25.71 -20.87
C SER A 758 -25.35 24.24 -20.44
N LYS A 759 -24.37 23.89 -19.59
CA LYS A 759 -24.19 22.52 -19.05
C LYS A 759 -25.41 22.02 -18.28
N HIS A 760 -26.08 22.90 -17.53
CA HIS A 760 -27.16 22.53 -16.61
C HIS A 760 -28.56 22.77 -17.20
N SER A 761 -28.77 23.86 -17.93
CA SER A 761 -30.09 24.25 -18.46
C SER A 761 -30.64 23.30 -19.52
N THR A 762 -29.77 22.71 -20.34
CA THR A 762 -30.13 21.67 -21.32
C THR A 762 -30.72 20.42 -20.66
N LYS A 763 -30.39 20.20 -19.38
CA LYS A 763 -30.86 19.11 -18.51
C LYS A 763 -31.98 19.51 -17.55
N GLY A 764 -32.48 20.75 -17.65
CA GLY A 764 -33.55 21.25 -16.79
C GLY A 764 -33.08 21.76 -15.42
N ILE A 765 -31.78 21.69 -15.13
CA ILE A 765 -31.18 22.15 -13.89
C ILE A 765 -30.95 23.67 -14.02
N THR A 766 -31.82 24.46 -13.39
CA THR A 766 -31.86 25.93 -13.54
C THR A 766 -32.20 26.62 -12.21
N ALA A 767 -31.97 27.93 -12.12
CA ALA A 767 -32.44 28.70 -10.95
C ALA A 767 -33.96 28.63 -10.77
N PHE A 768 -34.73 28.56 -11.87
CA PHE A 768 -36.17 28.39 -11.84
C PHE A 768 -36.60 27.04 -11.20
N MET A 769 -35.84 25.98 -11.46
CA MET A 769 -36.04 24.68 -10.81
C MET A 769 -35.89 24.78 -9.28
N LEU A 770 -34.96 25.60 -8.76
CA LEU A 770 -34.83 25.81 -7.31
C LEU A 770 -36.07 26.48 -6.69
N CYS A 771 -36.78 27.34 -7.42
CA CYS A 771 -38.07 27.87 -6.98
C CYS A 771 -39.15 26.78 -6.93
N ARG A 772 -39.22 25.93 -7.96
CA ARG A 772 -40.18 24.80 -8.01
C ARG A 772 -39.94 23.81 -6.87
N LEU A 773 -38.68 23.47 -6.60
CA LEU A 773 -38.27 22.58 -5.51
C LEU A 773 -38.17 23.30 -4.16
N GLY A 774 -38.59 24.57 -4.10
CA GLY A 774 -38.77 25.33 -2.89
C GLY A 774 -37.50 25.60 -2.09
N LEU A 775 -36.37 25.71 -2.77
CA LEU A 775 -35.11 26.20 -2.22
C LEU A 775 -34.92 27.71 -2.46
N ALA A 776 -35.57 28.31 -3.47
CA ALA A 776 -35.44 29.74 -3.79
C ALA A 776 -36.80 30.43 -4.00
N ILE A 777 -36.81 31.77 -3.99
CA ILE A 777 -38.02 32.60 -4.14
C ILE A 777 -37.85 33.54 -5.35
N PRO A 778 -38.84 33.63 -6.27
CA PRO A 778 -38.83 34.62 -7.34
C PRO A 778 -39.01 36.04 -6.76
N THR A 779 -38.26 37.03 -7.23
CA THR A 779 -38.36 38.43 -6.79
C THR A 779 -39.12 39.32 -7.76
N ASN A 780 -39.20 38.94 -9.05
CA ASN A 780 -39.89 39.70 -10.08
C ASN A 780 -40.37 38.79 -11.24
N SER A 781 -41.11 39.36 -12.20
CA SER A 781 -41.67 38.61 -13.34
C SER A 781 -40.63 38.06 -14.31
N ARG A 782 -39.37 38.55 -14.28
CA ARG A 782 -38.29 38.01 -15.12
C ARG A 782 -37.88 36.61 -14.69
N ALA A 783 -38.26 36.17 -13.48
CA ALA A 783 -38.09 34.80 -13.02
C ALA A 783 -38.68 33.77 -13.99
N PHE A 784 -39.72 34.12 -14.75
CA PHE A 784 -40.42 33.23 -15.68
C PHE A 784 -39.79 33.12 -17.07
N ARG A 785 -38.82 33.98 -17.41
CA ARG A 785 -38.23 34.04 -18.77
C ARG A 785 -36.73 33.80 -18.78
N SER A 786 -35.98 34.66 -18.07
CA SER A 786 -34.51 34.70 -18.12
C SER A 786 -33.96 35.07 -16.74
N ALA A 787 -34.31 34.26 -15.74
CA ALA A 787 -34.01 34.54 -14.34
C ALA A 787 -32.51 34.62 -14.07
N ARG A 788 -32.05 35.73 -13.49
CA ARG A 788 -30.70 35.88 -12.95
C ARG A 788 -30.69 35.60 -11.45
N TRP A 789 -29.78 34.74 -11.01
CA TRP A 789 -29.57 34.46 -9.59
C TRP A 789 -29.21 35.74 -8.82
N LEU A 790 -29.70 35.88 -7.59
CA LEU A 790 -29.61 37.06 -6.71
C LEU A 790 -30.35 38.32 -7.18
N LYS A 791 -30.78 38.41 -8.45
CA LYS A 791 -31.54 39.56 -8.98
C LYS A 791 -33.03 39.24 -9.14
N ASP A 792 -33.35 38.20 -9.91
CA ASP A 792 -34.72 37.79 -10.24
C ASP A 792 -35.19 36.58 -9.41
N ILE A 793 -34.24 35.84 -8.84
CA ILE A 793 -34.47 34.73 -7.93
C ILE A 793 -33.51 34.87 -6.75
N LYS A 794 -34.04 34.85 -5.53
CA LYS A 794 -33.27 34.95 -4.29
C LYS A 794 -33.20 33.58 -3.59
N PRO A 795 -32.01 33.13 -3.14
CA PRO A 795 -31.91 31.96 -2.29
C PRO A 795 -32.63 32.18 -0.96
N LEU A 796 -33.16 31.11 -0.38
CA LEU A 796 -33.58 31.12 1.02
C LEU A 796 -32.39 31.43 1.94
N SER A 797 -32.64 32.16 3.02
CA SER A 797 -31.62 32.42 4.05
C SER A 797 -31.20 31.13 4.76
N HIS A 798 -30.04 31.14 5.42
CA HIS A 798 -29.59 30.01 6.23
C HIS A 798 -30.64 29.58 7.27
N SER A 799 -31.28 30.54 7.96
CA SER A 799 -32.36 30.25 8.90
C SER A 799 -33.55 29.56 8.25
N GLN A 800 -33.99 30.01 7.07
CA GLN A 800 -35.09 29.39 6.33
C GLN A 800 -34.74 27.98 5.85
N ILE A 801 -33.49 27.75 5.41
CA ILE A 801 -32.99 26.43 5.02
C ILE A 801 -33.00 25.47 6.23
N THR A 802 -32.50 25.92 7.38
CA THR A 802 -32.49 25.11 8.61
C THR A 802 -33.90 24.78 9.09
N THR A 803 -34.82 25.75 9.12
CA THR A 803 -36.23 25.51 9.47
C THR A 803 -36.87 24.52 8.50
N LYS A 804 -36.68 24.71 7.19
CA LYS A 804 -37.25 23.86 6.15
C LYS A 804 -36.71 22.43 6.22
N HIS A 805 -35.41 22.27 6.46
CA HIS A 805 -34.77 20.99 6.71
C HIS A 805 -35.37 20.29 7.93
N ALA A 806 -35.49 20.99 9.07
CA ALA A 806 -36.07 20.44 10.28
C ALA A 806 -37.51 19.95 10.06
N THR A 807 -38.35 20.73 9.36
CA THR A 807 -39.72 20.32 8.99
C THR A 807 -39.71 19.08 8.11
N ILE A 808 -38.84 19.00 7.11
CA ILE A 808 -38.76 17.85 6.20
C ILE A 808 -38.27 16.61 6.93
N SER A 809 -37.21 16.72 7.74
CA SER A 809 -36.70 15.62 8.56
C SER A 809 -37.75 15.12 9.53
N GLN A 810 -38.55 16.00 10.14
CA GLN A 810 -39.66 15.62 11.01
C GLN A 810 -40.75 14.88 10.24
N LEU A 811 -41.22 15.40 9.10
CA LEU A 811 -42.26 14.76 8.28
C LEU A 811 -41.84 13.37 7.79
N LEU A 812 -40.56 13.20 7.46
CA LEU A 812 -39.97 11.91 7.07
C LEU A 812 -39.85 10.92 8.25
N ARG A 813 -39.78 11.39 9.51
CA ARG A 813 -39.71 10.53 10.71
C ARG A 813 -41.11 10.16 11.24
N ASP A 814 -42.02 11.13 11.29
CA ASP A 814 -43.29 11.00 12.04
C ASP A 814 -44.37 10.23 11.25
N SER A 815 -44.29 10.19 9.92
CA SER A 815 -45.37 9.65 9.08
C SER A 815 -44.98 8.33 8.38
N GLN A 816 -45.18 7.20 9.06
CA GLN A 816 -44.74 5.86 8.59
C GLN A 816 -45.17 5.50 7.16
N LYS A 817 -46.35 5.94 6.69
CA LYS A 817 -46.86 5.62 5.34
C LYS A 817 -46.78 6.76 4.33
N PHE A 818 -46.95 8.01 4.77
CA PHE A 818 -47.07 9.19 3.89
C PHE A 818 -46.04 10.30 4.19
N GLY A 819 -44.95 9.99 4.90
CA GLY A 819 -43.96 10.98 5.33
C GLY A 819 -43.28 11.67 4.17
N ALA A 820 -42.80 10.90 3.19
CA ALA A 820 -42.22 11.45 1.97
C ALA A 820 -43.23 12.26 1.15
N TYR A 821 -44.50 11.82 1.09
CA TYR A 821 -45.57 12.57 0.43
C TYR A 821 -45.73 13.96 1.07
N ASN A 822 -45.86 14.03 2.41
CA ASN A 822 -46.04 15.30 3.11
C ASN A 822 -44.78 16.19 3.01
N ALA A 823 -43.59 15.58 3.11
CA ALA A 823 -42.32 16.28 3.00
C ALA A 823 -42.16 16.95 1.61
N ILE A 824 -42.48 16.23 0.55
CA ILE A 824 -42.40 16.74 -0.83
C ILE A 824 -43.50 17.77 -1.08
N LEU A 825 -44.71 17.58 -0.55
CA LEU A 825 -45.78 18.58 -0.64
C LEU A 825 -45.35 19.92 -0.01
N SER A 826 -44.75 19.87 1.18
CA SER A 826 -44.20 21.04 1.88
C SER A 826 -43.01 21.68 1.13
N LEU A 827 -42.15 20.84 0.53
CA LEU A 827 -40.96 21.29 -0.18
C LEU A 827 -41.27 21.88 -1.57
N ALA A 828 -41.94 21.11 -2.42
CA ALA A 828 -42.04 21.32 -3.86
C ALA A 828 -43.50 21.44 -4.40
N GLY A 829 -44.51 21.31 -3.53
CA GLY A 829 -45.92 21.49 -3.90
C GLY A 829 -46.58 20.28 -4.59
N ILE A 830 -47.88 20.42 -4.86
CA ILE A 830 -48.74 19.31 -5.32
C ILE A 830 -48.38 18.81 -6.72
N SER A 831 -47.97 19.69 -7.65
CA SER A 831 -47.63 19.27 -9.02
C SER A 831 -46.45 18.29 -9.06
N THR A 832 -45.51 18.41 -8.11
CA THR A 832 -44.36 17.51 -7.96
C THR A 832 -44.79 16.16 -7.40
N ILE A 833 -45.76 16.16 -6.47
CA ILE A 833 -46.35 14.94 -5.95
C ILE A 833 -47.06 14.17 -7.05
N ASP A 834 -47.93 14.83 -7.81
CA ASP A 834 -48.69 14.19 -8.88
C ASP A 834 -47.73 13.52 -9.88
N ALA A 835 -46.68 14.22 -10.31
CA ALA A 835 -45.67 13.67 -11.21
C ALA A 835 -44.91 12.46 -10.63
N LEU A 836 -44.61 12.46 -9.32
CA LEU A 836 -43.93 11.34 -8.67
C LEU A 836 -44.85 10.15 -8.40
N VAL A 837 -46.14 10.39 -8.15
CA VAL A 837 -47.16 9.34 -8.04
C VAL A 837 -47.40 8.69 -9.40
N ASP A 838 -47.52 9.49 -10.46
CA ASP A 838 -47.63 9.01 -11.85
C ASP A 838 -46.40 8.17 -12.26
N ALA A 839 -45.22 8.54 -11.77
CA ALA A 839 -43.97 7.79 -11.96
C ALA A 839 -43.83 6.55 -11.05
N GLY A 840 -44.82 6.25 -10.20
CA GLY A 840 -44.79 5.11 -9.27
C GLY A 840 -43.77 5.23 -8.13
N CYS A 841 -43.24 6.43 -7.88
CA CYS A 841 -42.20 6.68 -6.87
C CYS A 841 -42.79 6.97 -5.47
N LEU A 842 -44.08 7.29 -5.38
CA LEU A 842 -44.80 7.57 -4.13
C LEU A 842 -46.17 6.89 -4.13
N PRO A 843 -46.69 6.50 -2.95
CA PRO A 843 -48.06 6.03 -2.83
C PRO A 843 -49.05 7.17 -3.06
N SER A 844 -50.10 6.91 -3.86
CA SER A 844 -51.20 7.86 -4.06
C SER A 844 -51.97 8.07 -2.75
N ARG A 845 -52.39 9.32 -2.50
CA ARG A 845 -53.24 9.72 -1.38
C ARG A 845 -54.40 10.54 -1.93
N ASN A 846 -55.63 10.09 -1.69
CA ASN A 846 -56.82 10.90 -1.92
C ASN A 846 -56.84 11.99 -0.85
N LEU A 847 -56.40 13.21 -1.21
CA LEU A 847 -56.59 14.37 -0.35
C LEU A 847 -58.08 14.76 -0.35
N PRO A 848 -58.66 15.14 0.80
CA PRO A 848 -59.96 15.81 0.79
C PRO A 848 -59.82 17.11 0.00
N LEU A 849 -60.71 17.31 -0.98
CA LEU A 849 -60.77 18.52 -1.79
C LEU A 849 -60.84 19.76 -0.89
N PRO A 850 -60.08 20.84 -1.17
CA PRO A 850 -60.21 22.09 -0.43
C PRO A 850 -61.63 22.67 -0.60
N PRO A 851 -62.20 23.31 0.43
CA PRO A 851 -63.62 23.69 0.49
C PRO A 851 -64.05 24.86 -0.44
N SER A 852 -63.29 25.20 -1.48
CA SER A 852 -63.57 26.35 -2.36
C SER A 852 -64.02 26.00 -3.79
N LEU A 853 -64.31 24.73 -4.10
CA LEU A 853 -64.76 24.30 -5.44
C LEU A 853 -65.96 23.34 -5.41
N SER A 854 -66.92 23.55 -4.52
CA SER A 854 -68.24 22.93 -4.64
C SER A 854 -69.10 23.71 -5.65
N LEU A 855 -69.13 23.26 -6.91
CA LEU A 855 -70.24 23.57 -7.81
C LEU A 855 -71.39 22.58 -7.55
N PRO A 856 -72.66 23.00 -7.66
CA PRO A 856 -73.79 22.21 -7.23
C PRO A 856 -74.12 21.07 -8.19
N SER A 857 -74.43 19.93 -7.56
CA SER A 857 -75.17 18.76 -8.01
C SER A 857 -76.03 18.92 -9.26
N SER A 858 -75.86 17.99 -10.21
CA SER A 858 -76.87 17.63 -11.20
C SER A 858 -77.22 16.15 -11.04
N SER A 859 -78.38 15.92 -10.44
CA SER A 859 -79.02 14.61 -10.29
C SER A 859 -79.35 13.99 -11.66
N LYS A 860 -79.10 12.69 -11.83
CA LYS A 860 -79.97 11.80 -12.60
C LYS A 860 -80.03 10.42 -11.94
N ARG A 861 -81.21 10.11 -11.41
CA ARG A 861 -81.71 8.78 -11.04
C ARG A 861 -81.96 7.95 -12.29
N THR A 862 -81.81 6.63 -12.15
CA THR A 862 -82.66 5.49 -12.61
C THR A 862 -81.74 4.28 -12.83
N PHE A 863 -82.04 3.03 -12.48
CA PHE A 863 -83.10 2.35 -11.74
C PHE A 863 -82.58 0.90 -11.52
N ASP A 864 -83.01 0.25 -10.45
CA ASP A 864 -82.72 -1.15 -10.08
C ASP A 864 -83.20 -2.18 -11.11
N TYR A 865 -82.57 -3.37 -11.15
CA TYR A 865 -83.29 -4.65 -11.03
C TYR A 865 -82.37 -5.83 -10.63
N MET A 866 -83.04 -6.82 -10.02
CA MET A 866 -82.65 -7.83 -9.03
C MET A 866 -81.89 -9.11 -9.49
N ASP A 867 -81.54 -9.89 -8.44
CA ASP A 867 -81.33 -11.36 -8.30
C ASP A 867 -79.90 -11.92 -8.47
N ALA A 868 -79.23 -12.43 -7.42
CA ALA A 868 -79.49 -13.64 -6.58
C ALA A 868 -79.28 -14.94 -7.39
N ASP A 869 -78.65 -16.03 -6.95
CA ASP A 869 -77.91 -16.46 -5.76
C ASP A 869 -77.16 -17.75 -6.17
N ASP A 870 -76.19 -18.18 -5.36
CA ASP A 870 -75.69 -19.55 -5.16
C ASP A 870 -74.97 -20.40 -6.24
N GLY A 871 -73.84 -21.00 -5.79
CA GLY A 871 -73.50 -22.39 -6.12
C GLY A 871 -72.05 -22.74 -6.49
N LEU A 872 -71.23 -23.11 -5.49
CA LEU A 872 -70.21 -24.19 -5.41
C LEU A 872 -69.65 -24.77 -6.75
N THR A 873 -68.36 -25.04 -6.97
CA THR A 873 -67.49 -25.99 -6.23
C THR A 873 -66.08 -26.03 -6.88
N ILE A 874 -65.09 -26.50 -6.11
CA ILE A 874 -63.66 -26.72 -6.41
C ILE A 874 -63.43 -27.95 -7.33
N ALA A 875 -62.50 -27.89 -8.30
CA ALA A 875 -61.51 -28.97 -8.59
C ALA A 875 -60.49 -28.66 -9.72
N SER A 876 -59.23 -28.97 -9.38
CA SER A 876 -57.97 -29.30 -10.09
C SER A 876 -57.80 -29.36 -11.63
N ILE A 877 -56.68 -28.75 -12.08
CA ILE A 877 -55.47 -29.29 -12.78
C ILE A 877 -55.58 -30.02 -14.15
N ASP A 878 -54.63 -29.61 -15.03
CA ASP A 878 -54.12 -30.19 -16.30
C ASP A 878 -55.04 -30.08 -17.55
N THR A 879 -54.61 -29.81 -18.79
CA THR A 879 -53.34 -30.04 -19.51
C THR A 879 -53.25 -29.18 -20.81
N PHE A 880 -52.03 -28.77 -21.18
CA PHE A 880 -51.37 -28.68 -22.51
C PHE A 880 -52.09 -28.30 -23.85
N ASN A 881 -51.35 -27.46 -24.61
CA ASN A 881 -51.12 -27.39 -26.08
C ASN A 881 -51.99 -26.57 -27.05
N LYS A 882 -51.40 -25.48 -27.59
CA LYS A 882 -51.03 -25.25 -29.03
C LYS A 882 -50.49 -23.81 -29.21
N GLN A 883 -49.19 -23.56 -29.36
CA GLN A 883 -48.39 -23.52 -30.61
C GLN A 883 -48.92 -22.68 -31.80
N LYS A 884 -48.26 -21.53 -32.02
CA LYS A 884 -47.81 -20.91 -33.30
C LYS A 884 -46.93 -19.70 -32.90
N SER A 885 -45.58 -19.68 -32.98
CA SER A 885 -44.68 -19.71 -34.16
C SER A 885 -45.19 -18.79 -35.28
N ALA A 886 -44.47 -17.77 -35.79
CA ALA A 886 -43.02 -17.61 -35.93
C ALA A 886 -42.61 -16.16 -36.27
N ARG A 887 -41.39 -15.78 -35.85
CA ARG A 887 -40.27 -15.15 -36.63
C ARG A 887 -40.50 -13.81 -37.35
N LYS A 888 -39.54 -12.89 -37.51
CA LYS A 888 -38.12 -12.70 -37.09
C LYS A 888 -37.75 -11.30 -37.63
N TYR A 889 -37.05 -10.48 -36.86
CA TYR A 889 -35.61 -10.19 -37.04
C TYR A 889 -35.07 -9.53 -35.79
#